data_AF-A3P8U0-F1
#
_entry.id   AF-A3P8U0-F1
#
_cell.length_a   1.000
_cell.length_b   1.000
_cell.length_c   1.000
_cell.angle_alpha   90.00
_cell.angle_beta   90.00
_cell.angle_gamma   90.00
#
_symmetry.space_group_name_H-M   'P 1'
#
loop_
_entity.id
_entity.type
_entity.pdbx_description
1 polymer ?
#
loop_
_entity_poly.entity_id
_entity_poly.type
_entity_poly.pdbx_seq_one_letter_code
_entity_poly.pdbx_strand_id
1 'polypeptide(L)'
;MYRRFLLVGMTALALAACNSDSVDTPALGDTRTTLLATGQLISPAAAPGAAFVPLNPGLADAPGYIAGQPVSEALSPDRKTLLVLTSGYNNVLDANGKMIKPDSNEYVFVFDVSGGAPVRKQVLQVSDTYVGIAFAPDGQHFYVAGGGDDNLHRFAFSQGAWGEVGAPIALNHKAGNGIGSTPLATGVDVTADGKRAVVANRYNDSITLVDLGAGAVLAERDLRPGKSGGASGAPGGEYPNAVRIVGNKTAYVSSERDREIVVVDLSTNAPQVVTRIPVKGNPNKMVLNAAQSRLYVASDNADLVSVIDTAANKVVSTVSTVAPAGLVTEMQYRGASPNGLALSADERTLYVTNRGTNDVAVISLAGASPAVTGLIPTGWYPSDVALGATNAMYVVYTKNMPGPNPGNCKDSGRTVPCPVKNTPVKLVENQYIEQLSKGGLMWMPAPGSKTLDLLTTQVANNNSFNAALTPNDIATMAALRKKIKHVIYIVKENRTYDQILGDIGRGNSDPSLAEFPDATTPSMHALAKTFVTLDNFYDSGDVSGDGWPWSTGARESDAGAKMLPVNYANSPARAGARGGSYDWEGANRNVNVGLTGAQRAAANPSLSSDPDLLPGNADVSAPDGPSDAVQQGYIWNAALRAGLTVRNYGFFADLARYSGPGAIAPDRTPFVDHAVQTYATSPALVDRTDPYFRGYDNAYPDFDRELEWEREFNGFVANGQMPSLTLLRLPHDHTGSYSSALDGVNTPEIQMADNDYAVGRVAQAVANSPYAADTLIFVVEDDAQDGPDHVDAHRSTAFVIGPYVKQNAVVSTHYTTVNMIRTITEVLGLDHLGLFDATQGPMTDVFDLNQSKWSFKAVASGLLANTQLPVPSGDIKTAAFKPTHGMRYWALATRGMDFSVEDRLDAVAYNKLLWKGLMSGRAYPVRVGERAAPHRRDDDDDVKVSQARSAAHG
;
A
#
# COMPACT_ATOMS: atom_id res chain seq x y z
N MET A 1 26.27 25.77 -69.10
CA MET A 1 25.79 26.05 -70.48
C MET A 1 24.82 24.95 -70.90
N TYR A 2 23.81 25.25 -71.74
CA TYR A 2 22.90 24.35 -72.50
C TYR A 2 22.35 23.08 -71.79
N ARG A 3 21.05 22.97 -71.47
CA ARG A 3 19.82 22.81 -72.31
C ARG A 3 19.43 21.36 -72.64
N ARG A 4 18.46 20.86 -71.86
CA ARG A 4 17.22 20.08 -72.18
C ARG A 4 17.18 19.00 -73.30
N PHE A 5 16.28 18.04 -73.00
CA PHE A 5 15.56 17.03 -73.82
C PHE A 5 16.24 15.63 -73.89
N LEU A 6 15.70 14.51 -73.38
CA LEU A 6 14.33 13.99 -73.10
C LEU A 6 13.69 13.31 -74.32
N LEU A 7 13.61 11.96 -74.34
CA LEU A 7 12.46 11.16 -74.82
C LEU A 7 12.60 9.64 -74.50
N VAL A 8 11.50 9.04 -73.99
CA VAL A 8 10.98 7.65 -74.20
C VAL A 8 11.85 6.39 -73.97
N GLY A 9 11.28 5.38 -73.28
CA GLY A 9 11.55 3.97 -73.58
C GLY A 9 11.60 2.96 -72.42
N MET A 10 10.45 2.56 -71.85
CA MET A 10 10.33 1.22 -71.19
C MET A 10 10.10 0.14 -72.28
N THR A 11 10.33 -1.16 -72.11
CA THR A 11 10.20 -2.01 -70.90
C THR A 11 11.19 -3.19 -70.81
N ALA A 12 11.52 -3.54 -69.58
CA ALA A 12 11.73 -4.90 -69.02
C ALA A 12 12.54 -5.99 -69.78
N LEU A 13 13.56 -6.51 -69.08
CA LEU A 13 13.67 -7.95 -68.80
C LEU A 13 14.15 -8.15 -67.36
N ALA A 14 13.74 -9.23 -66.70
CA ALA A 14 14.02 -9.46 -65.27
C ALA A 14 15.30 -10.29 -65.04
N LEU A 15 15.98 -10.01 -63.94
CA LEU A 15 17.04 -10.84 -63.36
C LEU A 15 16.80 -10.89 -61.84
N ALA A 16 16.91 -12.08 -61.24
CA ALA A 16 16.56 -12.28 -59.84
C ALA A 16 17.59 -11.63 -58.91
N ALA A 17 17.13 -10.69 -58.08
CA ALA A 17 17.84 -10.30 -56.86
C ALA A 17 17.44 -11.26 -55.74
N CYS A 18 18.40 -11.66 -54.90
CA CYS A 18 18.11 -12.44 -53.70
C CYS A 18 17.27 -11.60 -52.74
N ASN A 19 16.26 -12.21 -52.11
CA ASN A 19 15.77 -11.69 -50.84
C ASN A 19 16.93 -11.80 -49.85
N SER A 20 17.52 -10.66 -49.50
CA SER A 20 18.26 -10.54 -48.25
C SER A 20 17.21 -10.38 -47.15
N ASP A 21 17.28 -11.19 -46.11
CA ASP A 21 16.38 -11.08 -44.98
C ASP A 21 16.48 -9.68 -44.39
N SER A 22 15.34 -8.99 -44.28
CA SER A 22 15.27 -7.76 -43.51
C SER A 22 15.55 -8.12 -42.05
N VAL A 23 16.74 -7.78 -41.57
CA VAL A 23 17.11 -7.96 -40.16
C VAL A 23 16.23 -7.02 -39.33
N ASP A 24 15.11 -7.54 -38.83
CA ASP A 24 14.22 -6.80 -37.95
C ASP A 24 15.01 -6.28 -36.75
N THR A 25 15.18 -4.96 -36.71
CA THR A 25 15.69 -4.28 -35.53
C THR A 25 14.68 -4.49 -34.41
N PRO A 26 15.09 -5.05 -33.26
CA PRO A 26 14.18 -5.31 -32.15
C PRO A 26 13.57 -3.99 -31.69
N ALA A 27 12.24 -3.90 -31.80
CA ALA A 27 11.47 -2.76 -31.34
C ALA A 27 10.82 -3.09 -29.99
N LEU A 28 10.55 -2.05 -29.21
CA LEU A 28 9.62 -2.11 -28.08
C LEU A 28 8.17 -1.99 -28.57
N GLY A 29 7.23 -2.32 -27.70
CA GLY A 29 5.83 -1.96 -27.83
C GLY A 29 5.60 -0.47 -27.52
N ASP A 30 4.50 -0.17 -26.85
CA ASP A 30 4.11 1.21 -26.53
C ASP A 30 4.73 1.64 -25.18
N THR A 31 5.83 2.38 -25.26
CA THR A 31 6.65 2.79 -24.11
C THR A 31 6.08 3.93 -23.26
N ARG A 32 4.87 4.46 -23.57
CA ARG A 32 4.25 5.52 -22.76
C ARG A 32 4.11 5.08 -21.30
N THR A 33 4.50 5.97 -20.40
CA THR A 33 4.56 5.77 -18.94
C THR A 33 3.40 6.42 -18.21
N THR A 34 2.98 5.82 -17.09
CA THR A 34 2.12 6.45 -16.08
C THR A 34 2.95 6.70 -14.82
N LEU A 35 2.85 7.90 -14.23
CA LEU A 35 3.47 8.25 -12.94
C LEU A 35 2.58 7.77 -11.78
N LEU A 36 3.20 7.20 -10.75
CA LEU A 36 2.54 6.64 -9.58
C LEU A 36 2.70 7.54 -8.35
N ALA A 37 1.82 7.37 -7.36
CA ALA A 37 1.93 8.01 -6.05
C ALA A 37 3.17 7.57 -5.23
N THR A 38 3.94 6.58 -5.69
CA THR A 38 5.28 6.22 -5.17
C THR A 38 6.42 7.03 -5.81
N GLY A 39 6.13 7.89 -6.78
CA GLY A 39 7.11 8.62 -7.60
C GLY A 39 7.75 7.80 -8.73
N GLN A 40 7.42 6.50 -8.85
CA GLN A 40 7.87 5.64 -9.95
C GLN A 40 7.01 5.80 -11.20
N LEU A 41 7.53 5.35 -12.34
CA LEU A 41 6.77 5.21 -13.58
C LEU A 41 6.45 3.73 -13.86
N ILE A 42 5.33 3.44 -14.52
CA ILE A 42 5.03 2.12 -15.11
C ILE A 42 4.82 2.20 -16.62
N SER A 43 5.29 1.20 -17.36
CA SER A 43 5.21 1.14 -18.83
C SER A 43 4.74 -0.24 -19.33
N PRO A 44 3.59 -0.75 -18.89
CA PRO A 44 3.24 -2.17 -19.02
C PRO A 44 3.03 -2.64 -20.48
N ALA A 45 2.78 -1.73 -21.43
CA ALA A 45 2.65 -2.06 -22.85
C ALA A 45 3.99 -2.01 -23.62
N ALA A 46 5.13 -1.79 -22.94
CA ALA A 46 6.43 -1.69 -23.58
C ALA A 46 6.95 -3.04 -24.12
N ALA A 47 6.49 -4.17 -23.58
CA ALA A 47 6.76 -5.49 -24.14
C ALA A 47 6.00 -5.69 -25.47
N PRO A 48 6.66 -6.06 -26.58
CA PRO A 48 5.99 -6.26 -27.86
C PRO A 48 4.90 -7.32 -27.80
N GLY A 49 3.68 -6.95 -28.22
CA GLY A 49 2.51 -7.83 -28.15
C GLY A 49 1.87 -7.96 -26.77
N ALA A 50 2.30 -7.18 -25.77
CA ALA A 50 1.64 -7.13 -24.47
C ALA A 50 0.22 -6.54 -24.57
N ALA A 51 -0.74 -7.16 -23.90
CA ALA A 51 -2.12 -6.68 -23.82
C ALA A 51 -2.78 -7.01 -22.48
N PHE A 52 -3.79 -6.20 -22.12
CA PHE A 52 -4.50 -6.26 -20.84
C PHE A 52 -5.84 -6.96 -20.98
N VAL A 53 -6.18 -7.74 -19.95
CA VAL A 53 -7.43 -8.49 -19.85
C VAL A 53 -8.14 -8.06 -18.57
N PRO A 54 -9.14 -7.17 -18.67
CA PRO A 54 -9.88 -6.70 -17.51
C PRO A 54 -10.64 -7.85 -16.81
N LEU A 55 -10.46 -7.97 -15.50
CA LEU A 55 -11.07 -8.99 -14.67
C LEU A 55 -12.52 -8.62 -14.32
N ASN A 56 -13.38 -8.54 -15.34
CA ASN A 56 -14.80 -8.23 -15.20
C ASN A 56 -15.62 -9.49 -14.84
N PRO A 57 -16.15 -9.66 -13.61
CA PRO A 57 -16.87 -10.86 -13.22
C PRO A 57 -18.25 -11.05 -13.86
N GLY A 58 -18.80 -10.03 -14.55
CA GLY A 58 -20.06 -10.13 -15.28
C GLY A 58 -21.32 -9.95 -14.41
N LEU A 59 -21.23 -9.20 -13.32
CA LEU A 59 -22.35 -8.89 -12.43
C LEU A 59 -23.53 -8.28 -13.20
N ALA A 60 -24.75 -8.79 -12.99
CA ALA A 60 -25.93 -8.39 -13.75
C ALA A 60 -26.30 -6.91 -13.54
N ASP A 61 -26.22 -6.44 -12.29
CA ASP A 61 -26.53 -5.06 -11.91
C ASP A 61 -25.31 -4.11 -12.06
N ALA A 62 -24.11 -4.67 -12.29
CA ALA A 62 -22.86 -3.94 -12.46
C ALA A 62 -22.03 -4.45 -13.67
N PRO A 63 -22.54 -4.43 -14.91
CA PRO A 63 -21.89 -5.08 -16.06
C PRO A 63 -20.55 -4.44 -16.48
N GLY A 64 -20.25 -3.24 -16.00
CA GLY A 64 -18.94 -2.57 -16.16
C GLY A 64 -17.95 -2.84 -15.02
N TYR A 65 -18.32 -3.61 -13.99
CA TYR A 65 -17.48 -3.83 -12.82
C TYR A 65 -16.21 -4.60 -13.18
N ILE A 66 -15.08 -4.19 -12.60
CA ILE A 66 -13.79 -4.89 -12.65
C ILE A 66 -13.45 -5.28 -11.20
N ALA A 67 -13.11 -6.55 -10.98
CA ALA A 67 -12.59 -7.00 -9.69
C ALA A 67 -11.16 -6.47 -9.49
N GLY A 68 -10.87 -5.96 -8.30
CA GLY A 68 -9.53 -5.54 -7.92
C GLY A 68 -8.65 -6.70 -7.46
N GLN A 69 -7.36 -6.39 -7.26
CA GLN A 69 -6.38 -7.22 -6.56
C GLN A 69 -6.40 -8.74 -6.91
N PRO A 70 -6.07 -9.15 -8.15
CA PRO A 70 -5.64 -10.52 -8.45
C PRO A 70 -4.32 -10.84 -7.73
N VAL A 71 -4.28 -11.91 -6.94
CA VAL A 71 -3.15 -12.22 -6.04
C VAL A 71 -2.40 -13.51 -6.36
N SER A 72 -2.96 -14.40 -7.18
CA SER A 72 -2.29 -15.64 -7.58
C SER A 72 -2.88 -16.29 -8.83
N GLU A 73 -2.01 -16.99 -9.55
CA GLU A 73 -2.32 -17.79 -10.72
C GLU A 73 -2.11 -19.29 -10.44
N ALA A 74 -2.83 -20.13 -11.18
CA ALA A 74 -2.56 -21.56 -11.28
C ALA A 74 -2.77 -22.04 -12.73
N LEU A 75 -1.82 -22.82 -13.26
CA LEU A 75 -1.95 -23.50 -14.55
C LEU A 75 -2.33 -24.97 -14.35
N SER A 76 -3.17 -25.48 -15.25
CA SER A 76 -3.48 -26.91 -15.31
C SER A 76 -2.21 -27.75 -15.58
N PRO A 77 -2.17 -29.04 -15.22
CA PRO A 77 -1.01 -29.91 -15.48
C PRO A 77 -0.59 -29.98 -16.96
N ASP A 78 -1.50 -29.73 -17.90
CA ASP A 78 -1.24 -29.68 -19.34
C ASP A 78 -0.94 -28.27 -19.88
N ARG A 79 -0.89 -27.25 -19.00
CA ARG A 79 -0.67 -25.82 -19.27
C ARG A 79 -1.62 -25.19 -20.30
N LYS A 80 -2.86 -25.69 -20.43
CA LYS A 80 -3.90 -25.14 -21.32
C LYS A 80 -5.00 -24.34 -20.62
N THR A 81 -5.20 -24.53 -19.32
CA THR A 81 -6.14 -23.74 -18.51
C THR A 81 -5.35 -22.91 -17.50
N LEU A 82 -5.60 -21.61 -17.47
CA LEU A 82 -5.11 -20.68 -16.46
C LEU A 82 -6.28 -20.27 -15.55
N LEU A 83 -6.06 -20.33 -14.25
CA LEU A 83 -6.92 -19.77 -13.22
C LEU A 83 -6.24 -18.52 -12.65
N VAL A 84 -7.00 -17.42 -12.54
CA VAL A 84 -6.58 -16.20 -11.84
C VAL A 84 -7.50 -15.99 -10.64
N LEU A 85 -6.93 -15.91 -9.44
CA LEU A 85 -7.64 -15.68 -8.18
C LEU A 85 -7.54 -14.21 -7.76
N THR A 86 -8.67 -13.58 -7.39
CA THR A 86 -8.70 -12.29 -6.70
C THR A 86 -8.83 -12.45 -5.20
N SER A 87 -8.25 -11.52 -4.44
CA SER A 87 -8.44 -11.35 -2.99
C SER A 87 -8.44 -9.85 -2.68
N GLY A 88 -9.45 -9.15 -3.20
CA GLY A 88 -9.55 -7.69 -3.17
C GLY A 88 -10.45 -7.11 -2.09
N TYR A 89 -10.63 -5.79 -2.16
CA TYR A 89 -11.61 -5.08 -1.33
C TYR A 89 -13.04 -5.36 -1.82
N ASN A 90 -13.24 -5.34 -3.14
CA ASN A 90 -14.41 -5.78 -3.91
C ASN A 90 -15.82 -5.61 -3.26
N ASN A 91 -16.09 -4.46 -2.64
CA ASN A 91 -17.38 -4.17 -2.01
C ASN A 91 -18.30 -3.37 -2.95
N VAL A 92 -19.30 -4.07 -3.49
CA VAL A 92 -20.32 -3.51 -4.39
C VAL A 92 -21.45 -2.89 -3.57
N LEU A 93 -21.78 -1.62 -3.80
CA LEU A 93 -22.72 -0.85 -2.97
C LEU A 93 -23.98 -0.42 -3.73
N ASP A 94 -25.14 -0.46 -3.06
CA ASP A 94 -26.43 -0.04 -3.58
C ASP A 94 -26.58 1.50 -3.67
N ALA A 95 -27.77 1.95 -4.11
CA ALA A 95 -28.17 3.36 -4.20
C ALA A 95 -28.01 4.18 -2.89
N ASN A 96 -27.94 3.50 -1.74
CA ASN A 96 -27.87 4.07 -0.41
C ASN A 96 -26.47 3.93 0.21
N GLY A 97 -25.51 3.33 -0.51
CA GLY A 97 -24.18 3.00 0.00
C GLY A 97 -24.11 1.69 0.79
N LYS A 98 -25.15 0.85 0.78
CA LYS A 98 -25.18 -0.43 1.49
C LYS A 98 -24.62 -1.56 0.63
N MET A 99 -23.75 -2.39 1.21
CA MET A 99 -23.13 -3.53 0.55
C MET A 99 -24.12 -4.58 0.03
N ILE A 100 -23.98 -4.94 -1.24
CA ILE A 100 -24.73 -5.98 -1.95
C ILE A 100 -23.96 -7.30 -1.78
N LYS A 101 -24.32 -8.08 -0.76
CA LYS A 101 -23.61 -9.34 -0.42
C LYS A 101 -23.44 -10.34 -1.58
N PRO A 102 -24.44 -10.59 -2.46
CA PRO A 102 -24.26 -11.51 -3.60
C PRO A 102 -23.28 -11.03 -4.68
N ASP A 103 -22.95 -9.74 -4.70
CA ASP A 103 -22.03 -9.14 -5.67
C ASP A 103 -20.65 -8.84 -5.05
N SER A 104 -20.58 -8.74 -3.72
CA SER A 104 -19.35 -8.42 -2.96
C SER A 104 -18.56 -9.68 -2.61
N ASN A 105 -18.21 -10.46 -3.63
CA ASN A 105 -17.48 -11.72 -3.55
C ASN A 105 -16.06 -11.58 -4.11
N GLU A 106 -15.25 -12.62 -3.93
CA GLU A 106 -14.01 -12.84 -4.68
C GLU A 106 -14.24 -13.83 -5.83
N TYR A 107 -13.24 -13.97 -6.71
CA TYR A 107 -13.43 -14.61 -8.00
C TYR A 107 -12.27 -15.49 -8.44
N VAL A 108 -12.61 -16.60 -9.11
CA VAL A 108 -11.67 -17.34 -9.97
C VAL A 108 -12.06 -17.12 -11.43
N PHE A 109 -11.18 -16.46 -12.18
CA PHE A 109 -11.31 -16.28 -13.62
C PHE A 109 -10.65 -17.45 -14.35
N VAL A 110 -11.40 -18.13 -15.22
CA VAL A 110 -10.92 -19.30 -15.98
C VAL A 110 -10.62 -18.89 -17.41
N PHE A 111 -9.37 -19.06 -17.84
CA PHE A 111 -8.90 -18.78 -19.19
C PHE A 111 -8.39 -20.04 -19.88
N ASP A 112 -8.73 -20.19 -21.16
CA ASP A 112 -8.04 -21.09 -22.08
C ASP A 112 -6.82 -20.36 -22.66
N VAL A 113 -5.65 -20.92 -22.41
CA VAL A 113 -4.33 -20.40 -22.79
C VAL A 113 -3.62 -21.30 -23.80
N SER A 114 -4.32 -22.30 -24.36
CA SER A 114 -3.75 -23.26 -25.31
C SER A 114 -3.18 -22.61 -26.59
N GLY A 115 -3.73 -21.46 -27.00
CA GLY A 115 -3.26 -20.65 -28.11
C GLY A 115 -2.31 -19.50 -27.74
N GLY A 116 -1.85 -19.42 -26.49
CA GLY A 116 -1.01 -18.33 -25.97
C GLY A 116 -1.79 -17.05 -25.61
N ALA A 117 -2.67 -16.56 -26.49
CA ALA A 117 -3.60 -15.49 -26.13
C ALA A 117 -4.69 -16.03 -25.17
N PRO A 118 -4.93 -15.41 -24.00
CA PRO A 118 -5.87 -15.92 -22.99
C PRO A 118 -7.33 -15.66 -23.40
N VAL A 119 -8.11 -16.72 -23.54
CA VAL A 119 -9.54 -16.66 -23.87
C VAL A 119 -10.37 -17.03 -22.65
N ARG A 120 -11.02 -16.03 -22.03
CA ARG A 120 -11.87 -16.25 -20.85
C ARG A 120 -13.02 -17.19 -21.18
N LYS A 121 -13.13 -18.30 -20.46
CA LYS A 121 -14.22 -19.28 -20.57
C LYS A 121 -15.30 -19.05 -19.52
N GLN A 122 -14.90 -18.74 -18.29
CA GLN A 122 -15.80 -18.71 -17.12
C GLN A 122 -15.27 -17.75 -16.05
N VAL A 123 -16.16 -17.32 -15.16
CA VAL A 123 -15.82 -16.75 -13.85
C VAL A 123 -16.61 -17.54 -12.80
N LEU A 124 -15.98 -17.81 -11.67
CA LEU A 124 -16.58 -18.46 -10.50
C LEU A 124 -16.55 -17.47 -9.34
N GLN A 125 -17.59 -17.45 -8.51
CA GLN A 125 -17.59 -16.68 -7.26
C GLN A 125 -17.04 -17.55 -6.11
N VAL A 126 -16.36 -16.90 -5.17
CA VAL A 126 -15.89 -17.45 -3.89
C VAL A 126 -16.23 -16.42 -2.81
N SER A 127 -16.71 -16.85 -1.64
CA SER A 127 -17.18 -15.89 -0.61
C SER A 127 -16.04 -15.04 -0.05
N ASP A 128 -14.91 -15.69 0.23
CA ASP A 128 -13.69 -15.07 0.70
C ASP A 128 -12.44 -15.89 0.29
N THR A 129 -11.27 -15.27 0.25
CA THR A 129 -10.03 -15.86 -0.29
C THR A 129 -8.76 -15.23 0.30
N TYR A 130 -7.63 -15.91 0.12
CA TYR A 130 -6.29 -15.31 0.16
C TYR A 130 -5.43 -15.94 -0.96
N VAL A 131 -4.10 -15.99 -0.88
CA VAL A 131 -3.23 -16.45 -1.99
C VAL A 131 -3.39 -17.91 -2.46
N GLY A 132 -4.20 -18.74 -1.80
CA GLY A 132 -4.25 -20.18 -2.03
C GLY A 132 -5.12 -20.62 -3.20
N ILE A 133 -4.49 -21.03 -4.30
CA ILE A 133 -5.12 -21.77 -5.41
C ILE A 133 -4.20 -22.86 -5.95
N ALA A 134 -4.74 -24.08 -6.12
CA ALA A 134 -4.00 -25.24 -6.63
C ALA A 134 -4.87 -26.20 -7.46
N PHE A 135 -4.36 -26.66 -8.61
CA PHE A 135 -4.95 -27.76 -9.36
C PHE A 135 -4.66 -29.11 -8.70
N ALA A 136 -5.59 -30.06 -8.84
CA ALA A 136 -5.30 -31.47 -8.62
C ALA A 136 -4.45 -32.05 -9.78
N PRO A 137 -3.67 -33.13 -9.54
CA PRO A 137 -2.85 -33.77 -10.57
C PRO A 137 -3.62 -34.31 -11.80
N ASP A 138 -4.94 -34.47 -11.71
CA ASP A 138 -5.79 -34.91 -12.83
C ASP A 138 -6.14 -33.79 -13.82
N GLY A 139 -5.93 -32.52 -13.44
CA GLY A 139 -6.34 -31.34 -14.22
C GLY A 139 -7.86 -31.21 -14.40
N GLN A 140 -8.66 -31.97 -13.64
CA GLN A 140 -10.12 -31.93 -13.63
C GLN A 140 -10.69 -31.41 -12.31
N HIS A 141 -9.87 -31.28 -11.26
CA HIS A 141 -10.22 -30.60 -10.01
C HIS A 141 -9.25 -29.46 -9.70
N PHE A 142 -9.72 -28.47 -8.94
CA PHE A 142 -8.86 -27.46 -8.28
C PHE A 142 -9.47 -27.00 -6.94
N TYR A 143 -8.66 -26.36 -6.12
CA TYR A 143 -9.01 -25.95 -4.76
C TYR A 143 -8.62 -24.50 -4.49
N VAL A 144 -9.38 -23.83 -3.63
CA VAL A 144 -9.13 -22.44 -3.18
C VAL A 144 -9.29 -22.35 -1.67
N ALA A 145 -8.34 -21.73 -0.99
CA ALA A 145 -8.40 -21.49 0.45
C ALA A 145 -9.30 -20.28 0.75
N GLY A 146 -10.28 -20.45 1.64
CA GLY A 146 -11.38 -19.51 1.86
C GLY A 146 -11.08 -18.29 2.75
N GLY A 147 -9.82 -17.84 2.86
CA GLY A 147 -9.47 -16.66 3.65
C GLY A 147 -9.93 -16.75 5.12
N GLY A 148 -10.66 -15.73 5.58
CA GLY A 148 -11.27 -15.64 6.91
C GLY A 148 -12.51 -16.51 7.11
N ASP A 149 -13.14 -17.05 6.06
CA ASP A 149 -14.22 -18.05 6.17
C ASP A 149 -13.71 -19.45 6.62
N ASP A 150 -12.42 -19.59 6.96
CA ASP A 150 -11.77 -20.76 7.57
C ASP A 150 -12.10 -22.10 6.90
N ASN A 151 -11.98 -22.16 5.57
CA ASN A 151 -12.38 -23.35 4.81
C ASN A 151 -11.51 -23.63 3.57
N LEU A 152 -11.80 -24.76 2.91
CA LEU A 152 -11.27 -25.14 1.61
C LEU A 152 -12.41 -25.35 0.59
N HIS A 153 -12.52 -24.46 -0.39
CA HIS A 153 -13.41 -24.60 -1.55
C HIS A 153 -12.89 -25.66 -2.52
N ARG A 154 -13.80 -26.33 -3.24
CA ARG A 154 -13.50 -27.46 -4.13
C ARG A 154 -14.22 -27.34 -5.46
N PHE A 155 -13.49 -27.28 -6.56
CA PHE A 155 -14.07 -27.17 -7.90
C PHE A 155 -13.74 -28.38 -8.76
N ALA A 156 -14.68 -28.79 -9.62
CA ALA A 156 -14.48 -29.83 -10.64
C ALA A 156 -14.93 -29.36 -12.01
N PHE A 157 -14.27 -29.85 -13.06
CA PHE A 157 -14.70 -29.70 -14.43
C PHE A 157 -15.67 -30.82 -14.81
N SER A 158 -16.89 -30.47 -15.18
CA SER A 158 -17.93 -31.43 -15.57
C SER A 158 -18.87 -30.82 -16.60
N GLN A 159 -19.32 -31.63 -17.55
CA GLN A 159 -20.27 -31.23 -18.62
C GLN A 159 -19.83 -30.00 -19.45
N GLY A 160 -18.53 -29.65 -19.44
CA GLY A 160 -17.97 -28.53 -20.20
C GLY A 160 -17.76 -27.23 -19.40
N ALA A 161 -18.04 -27.21 -18.10
CA ALA A 161 -17.83 -26.06 -17.22
C ALA A 161 -17.20 -26.48 -15.89
N TRP A 162 -16.62 -25.51 -15.17
CA TRP A 162 -16.23 -25.69 -13.77
C TRP A 162 -17.41 -25.42 -12.84
N GLY A 163 -17.46 -26.10 -11.69
CA GLY A 163 -18.45 -25.84 -10.65
C GLY A 163 -17.97 -26.33 -9.29
N GLU A 164 -18.49 -25.74 -8.21
CA GLU A 164 -18.16 -26.14 -6.85
C GLU A 164 -18.80 -27.50 -6.48
N VAL A 165 -18.07 -28.33 -5.72
CA VAL A 165 -18.44 -29.71 -5.41
C VAL A 165 -18.72 -29.89 -3.92
N GLY A 166 -20.01 -29.86 -3.59
CA GLY A 166 -20.49 -29.91 -2.21
C GLY A 166 -20.30 -28.56 -1.50
N ALA A 167 -20.38 -28.57 -0.17
CA ALA A 167 -19.98 -27.41 0.62
C ALA A 167 -18.45 -27.31 0.73
N PRO A 168 -17.89 -26.11 0.99
CA PRO A 168 -16.50 -25.96 1.38
C PRO A 168 -16.17 -26.78 2.65
N ILE A 169 -14.93 -27.26 2.76
CA ILE A 169 -14.48 -28.04 3.91
C ILE A 169 -14.02 -27.05 4.99
N ALA A 170 -14.82 -26.82 6.02
CA ALA A 170 -14.40 -26.02 7.18
C ALA A 170 -13.16 -26.65 7.84
N LEU A 171 -12.18 -25.81 8.19
CA LEU A 171 -10.96 -26.22 8.91
C LEU A 171 -11.23 -26.31 10.42
N ASN A 172 -12.19 -25.53 10.93
CA ASN A 172 -12.80 -25.55 12.27
C ASN A 172 -11.97 -24.87 13.38
N HIS A 173 -11.10 -23.92 13.02
CA HIS A 173 -10.46 -23.05 13.99
C HIS A 173 -11.51 -22.12 14.62
N LYS A 174 -11.39 -21.84 15.92
CA LYS A 174 -12.38 -21.02 16.66
C LYS A 174 -11.99 -19.54 16.81
N ALA A 175 -10.71 -19.25 16.62
CA ALA A 175 -10.06 -17.95 16.69
C ALA A 175 -8.66 -18.10 16.07
N GLY A 176 -8.02 -16.98 15.72
CA GLY A 176 -6.57 -16.92 15.50
C GLY A 176 -5.82 -16.77 16.84
N ASN A 177 -4.51 -17.02 16.81
CA ASN A 177 -3.62 -16.75 17.94
C ASN A 177 -3.43 -15.23 18.09
N GLY A 178 -3.44 -14.67 19.30
CA GLY A 178 -3.26 -13.24 19.54
C GLY A 178 -4.37 -12.64 20.39
N ILE A 179 -4.62 -11.33 20.25
CA ILE A 179 -5.72 -10.63 20.93
C ILE A 179 -6.79 -10.30 19.88
N GLY A 180 -7.96 -10.93 19.98
CA GLY A 180 -9.09 -10.70 19.07
C GLY A 180 -8.88 -11.15 17.61
N SER A 181 -7.81 -11.90 17.32
CA SER A 181 -7.48 -12.37 15.96
C SER A 181 -8.47 -13.43 15.45
N THR A 182 -8.81 -13.37 14.17
CA THR A 182 -9.56 -14.40 13.44
C THR A 182 -8.62 -15.43 12.79
N PRO A 183 -9.11 -16.63 12.45
CA PRO A 183 -8.39 -17.54 11.56
C PRO A 183 -8.15 -16.90 10.19
N LEU A 184 -7.18 -17.42 9.44
CA LEU A 184 -6.97 -17.07 8.03
C LEU A 184 -6.33 -18.26 7.28
N ALA A 185 -7.10 -18.89 6.40
CA ALA A 185 -6.64 -19.94 5.49
C ALA A 185 -5.93 -19.30 4.28
N THR A 186 -4.64 -19.60 4.11
CA THR A 186 -3.75 -18.92 3.15
C THR A 186 -3.39 -19.78 1.95
N GLY A 187 -2.21 -20.40 1.91
CA GLY A 187 -1.78 -21.25 0.79
C GLY A 187 -2.40 -22.64 0.82
N VAL A 188 -2.55 -23.28 -0.34
CA VAL A 188 -2.93 -24.69 -0.47
C VAL A 188 -2.08 -25.39 -1.52
N ASP A 189 -1.76 -26.67 -1.30
CA ASP A 189 -1.23 -27.57 -2.34
C ASP A 189 -1.76 -29.01 -2.17
N VAL A 190 -1.65 -29.82 -3.23
CA VAL A 190 -2.30 -31.15 -3.35
C VAL A 190 -1.25 -32.27 -3.46
N THR A 191 -1.50 -33.44 -2.83
CA THR A 191 -0.64 -34.61 -3.01
C THR A 191 -0.67 -35.12 -4.45
N ALA A 192 0.45 -35.67 -4.93
CA ALA A 192 0.59 -36.19 -6.30
C ALA A 192 -0.37 -37.35 -6.66
N ASP A 193 -1.04 -37.97 -5.68
CA ASP A 193 -2.13 -38.94 -5.90
C ASP A 193 -3.55 -38.34 -5.87
N GLY A 194 -3.68 -37.01 -5.70
CA GLY A 194 -4.94 -36.27 -5.71
C GLY A 194 -5.85 -36.48 -4.49
N LYS A 195 -5.40 -37.18 -3.45
CA LYS A 195 -6.27 -37.59 -2.33
C LYS A 195 -6.26 -36.66 -1.12
N ARG A 196 -5.18 -35.91 -0.92
CA ARG A 196 -5.03 -35.02 0.25
C ARG A 196 -4.57 -33.63 -0.18
N ALA A 197 -5.02 -32.61 0.55
CA ALA A 197 -4.49 -31.27 0.47
C ALA A 197 -3.88 -30.85 1.80
N VAL A 198 -2.93 -29.92 1.75
CA VAL A 198 -2.43 -29.19 2.92
C VAL A 198 -2.75 -27.72 2.74
N VAL A 199 -3.44 -27.14 3.73
CA VAL A 199 -3.74 -25.71 3.81
C VAL A 199 -2.86 -25.08 4.89
N ALA A 200 -2.34 -23.88 4.64
CA ALA A 200 -1.64 -23.06 5.63
C ALA A 200 -2.61 -22.14 6.39
N ASN A 201 -2.41 -22.00 7.69
CA ASN A 201 -3.32 -21.27 8.58
C ASN A 201 -2.53 -20.12 9.25
N ARG A 202 -2.43 -18.97 8.57
CA ARG A 202 -1.49 -17.87 8.93
C ARG A 202 -1.56 -17.50 10.40
N TYR A 203 -2.75 -17.21 10.89
CA TYR A 203 -2.92 -16.69 12.25
C TYR A 203 -3.10 -17.77 13.31
N ASN A 204 -3.24 -19.04 12.93
CA ASN A 204 -3.19 -20.18 13.86
C ASN A 204 -1.78 -20.74 14.04
N ASP A 205 -0.80 -20.23 13.28
CA ASP A 205 0.58 -20.74 13.22
C ASP A 205 0.64 -22.24 12.90
N SER A 206 -0.30 -22.72 12.07
CA SER A 206 -0.52 -24.15 11.83
C SER A 206 -0.75 -24.48 10.35
N ILE A 207 -0.84 -25.78 10.06
CA ILE A 207 -1.38 -26.31 8.79
C ILE A 207 -2.52 -27.28 9.06
N THR A 208 -3.44 -27.41 8.10
CA THR A 208 -4.50 -28.42 8.12
C THR A 208 -4.32 -29.42 6.98
N LEU A 209 -4.22 -30.70 7.32
CA LEU A 209 -4.25 -31.81 6.38
C LEU A 209 -5.70 -32.24 6.15
N VAL A 210 -6.12 -32.30 4.88
CA VAL A 210 -7.50 -32.59 4.45
C VAL A 210 -7.55 -33.84 3.59
N ASP A 211 -8.55 -34.70 3.80
CA ASP A 211 -8.93 -35.77 2.86
C ASP A 211 -9.94 -35.21 1.84
N LEU A 212 -9.53 -35.19 0.58
CA LEU A 212 -10.31 -34.59 -0.51
C LEU A 212 -11.47 -35.49 -0.97
N GLY A 213 -11.33 -36.81 -0.81
CA GLY A 213 -12.34 -37.80 -1.19
C GLY A 213 -13.44 -37.96 -0.14
N ALA A 214 -13.08 -37.93 1.14
CA ALA A 214 -14.04 -37.87 2.25
C ALA A 214 -14.62 -36.47 2.44
N GLY A 215 -13.88 -35.42 2.03
CA GLY A 215 -14.28 -34.03 2.20
C GLY A 215 -14.16 -33.54 3.64
N ALA A 216 -13.11 -33.96 4.36
CA ALA A 216 -12.98 -33.76 5.80
C ALA A 216 -11.53 -33.49 6.23
N VAL A 217 -11.37 -32.75 7.34
CA VAL A 217 -10.08 -32.57 8.00
C VAL A 217 -9.58 -33.90 8.58
N LEU A 218 -8.31 -34.22 8.35
CA LEU A 218 -7.62 -35.37 8.94
C LEU A 218 -6.88 -34.99 10.23
N ALA A 219 -6.16 -33.87 10.21
CA ALA A 219 -5.45 -33.32 11.36
C ALA A 219 -5.05 -31.86 11.14
N GLU A 220 -5.00 -31.09 12.22
CA GLU A 220 -4.24 -29.84 12.30
C GLU A 220 -2.83 -30.14 12.83
N ARG A 221 -1.83 -29.34 12.43
CA ARG A 221 -0.48 -29.32 13.00
C ARG A 221 -0.05 -27.89 13.28
N ASP A 222 -0.06 -27.51 14.56
CA ASP A 222 0.67 -26.34 15.07
C ASP A 222 2.15 -26.47 14.68
N LEU A 223 2.67 -25.47 13.96
CA LEU A 223 4.04 -25.47 13.46
C LEU A 223 5.02 -24.89 14.48
N ARG A 224 4.60 -24.06 15.44
CA ARG A 224 5.50 -23.28 16.32
C ARG A 224 6.52 -24.18 17.04
N PRO A 225 7.79 -23.77 17.27
CA PRO A 225 8.82 -24.71 17.72
C PRO A 225 8.51 -25.37 19.08
N GLY A 226 8.02 -24.58 20.05
CA GLY A 226 7.64 -25.08 21.38
C GLY A 226 6.40 -25.98 21.41
N LYS A 227 5.59 -25.99 20.33
CA LYS A 227 4.38 -26.82 20.19
C LYS A 227 4.57 -28.03 19.29
N SER A 228 5.37 -27.89 18.23
CA SER A 228 5.67 -28.94 17.25
C SER A 228 6.68 -29.98 17.75
N GLY A 229 7.38 -29.71 18.86
CA GLY A 229 8.33 -30.65 19.49
C GLY A 229 9.72 -30.64 18.86
N GLY A 230 10.01 -29.72 17.94
CA GLY A 230 11.33 -29.56 17.33
C GLY A 230 12.27 -28.74 18.21
N ALA A 231 13.37 -29.34 18.69
CA ALA A 231 14.42 -28.64 19.45
C ALA A 231 15.32 -27.71 18.60
N SER A 232 14.88 -27.38 17.39
CA SER A 232 15.56 -26.55 16.39
C SER A 232 14.54 -25.59 15.78
N GLY A 233 14.91 -24.31 15.66
CA GLY A 233 14.02 -23.19 15.33
C GLY A 233 14.07 -22.16 16.45
N ALA A 234 13.97 -20.88 16.12
CA ALA A 234 13.76 -19.83 17.12
C ALA A 234 12.27 -19.84 17.51
N PRO A 235 11.89 -19.96 18.79
CA PRO A 235 10.49 -19.88 19.19
C PRO A 235 9.83 -18.61 18.64
N GLY A 236 8.62 -18.76 18.09
CA GLY A 236 7.90 -17.69 17.42
C GLY A 236 6.50 -18.11 17.00
N GLY A 237 5.74 -17.13 16.50
CA GLY A 237 4.52 -17.35 15.72
C GLY A 237 4.86 -17.25 14.24
N GLU A 238 4.71 -18.36 13.52
CA GLU A 238 5.32 -18.65 12.22
C GLU A 238 4.77 -17.76 11.07
N TYR A 239 3.49 -17.35 11.16
CA TYR A 239 2.76 -16.76 10.04
C TYR A 239 2.81 -17.61 8.74
N PRO A 240 2.25 -18.85 8.73
CA PRO A 240 2.29 -19.71 7.54
C PRO A 240 1.59 -19.08 6.33
N ASN A 241 2.27 -18.98 5.19
CA ASN A 241 1.68 -18.44 3.95
C ASN A 241 1.59 -19.46 2.82
N ALA A 242 2.69 -19.82 2.14
CA ALA A 242 2.63 -20.72 0.99
C ALA A 242 2.91 -22.18 1.36
N VAL A 243 2.39 -23.12 0.55
CA VAL A 243 2.60 -24.57 0.68
C VAL A 243 3.10 -25.14 -0.65
N ARG A 244 4.06 -26.08 -0.61
CA ARG A 244 4.40 -26.97 -1.74
C ARG A 244 4.63 -28.42 -1.31
N ILE A 245 4.08 -29.38 -2.05
CA ILE A 245 4.18 -30.81 -1.74
C ILE A 245 5.09 -31.57 -2.71
N VAL A 246 6.05 -32.31 -2.15
CA VAL A 246 6.87 -33.30 -2.87
C VAL A 246 6.23 -34.69 -2.75
N GLY A 247 5.85 -35.26 -3.89
CA GLY A 247 5.11 -36.51 -4.02
C GLY A 247 3.83 -36.53 -3.17
N ASN A 248 3.77 -37.48 -2.23
CA ASN A 248 2.66 -37.63 -1.28
C ASN A 248 3.11 -37.50 0.19
N LYS A 249 4.37 -37.07 0.42
CA LYS A 249 5.07 -37.31 1.70
C LYS A 249 5.67 -36.09 2.37
N THR A 250 5.99 -35.02 1.65
CA THR A 250 6.69 -33.88 2.27
C THR A 250 6.04 -32.58 1.85
N ALA A 251 5.50 -31.82 2.80
CA ALA A 251 5.15 -30.43 2.59
C ALA A 251 6.32 -29.53 2.96
N TYR A 252 6.48 -28.46 2.20
CA TYR A 252 7.30 -27.29 2.49
C TYR A 252 6.33 -26.14 2.72
N VAL A 253 6.42 -25.47 3.86
CA VAL A 253 5.51 -24.40 4.27
C VAL A 253 6.34 -23.15 4.55
N SER A 254 5.97 -22.00 3.99
CA SER A 254 6.70 -20.76 4.24
C SER A 254 6.25 -20.11 5.56
N SER A 255 7.23 -19.80 6.42
CA SER A 255 7.07 -19.11 7.70
C SER A 255 7.58 -17.69 7.53
N GLU A 256 6.66 -16.75 7.27
CA GLU A 256 7.02 -15.39 6.87
C GLU A 256 7.71 -14.60 7.98
N ARG A 257 7.22 -14.72 9.21
CA ARG A 257 7.71 -13.92 10.34
C ARG A 257 9.03 -14.44 10.88
N ASP A 258 9.18 -15.75 11.02
CA ASP A 258 10.39 -16.38 11.56
C ASP A 258 11.43 -16.72 10.47
N ARG A 259 11.13 -16.40 9.20
CA ARG A 259 12.06 -16.34 8.05
C ARG A 259 12.69 -17.68 7.66
N GLU A 260 11.84 -18.69 7.53
CA GLU A 260 12.25 -20.04 7.20
C GLU A 260 11.19 -20.84 6.40
N ILE A 261 11.62 -21.96 5.84
CA ILE A 261 10.72 -22.98 5.28
C ILE A 261 10.64 -24.15 6.26
N VAL A 262 9.43 -24.41 6.76
CA VAL A 262 9.13 -25.54 7.65
C VAL A 262 8.85 -26.77 6.80
N VAL A 263 9.61 -27.84 7.04
CA VAL A 263 9.49 -29.12 6.31
C VAL A 263 8.69 -30.09 7.15
N VAL A 264 7.61 -30.63 6.59
CA VAL A 264 6.63 -31.46 7.32
C VAL A 264 6.42 -32.80 6.62
N ASP A 265 6.53 -33.90 7.38
CA ASP A 265 6.20 -35.25 6.91
C ASP A 265 4.68 -35.48 6.90
N LEU A 266 4.20 -36.02 5.79
CA LEU A 266 2.82 -36.39 5.51
C LEU A 266 2.67 -37.92 5.33
N SER A 267 3.66 -38.73 5.70
CA SER A 267 3.63 -40.19 5.56
C SER A 267 2.47 -40.87 6.30
N THR A 268 1.91 -40.20 7.31
CA THR A 268 0.69 -40.60 8.04
C THR A 268 -0.39 -39.52 7.92
N ASN A 269 -1.54 -39.74 8.57
CA ASN A 269 -2.59 -38.72 8.68
C ASN A 269 -2.38 -37.75 9.87
N ALA A 270 -1.26 -37.85 10.59
CA ALA A 270 -0.85 -36.92 11.63
C ALA A 270 0.48 -36.26 11.21
N PRO A 271 0.47 -35.08 10.56
CA PRO A 271 1.69 -34.42 10.09
C PRO A 271 2.70 -34.15 11.20
N GLN A 272 4.00 -34.18 10.90
CA GLN A 272 5.08 -33.93 11.86
C GLN A 272 6.14 -33.00 11.27
N VAL A 273 6.59 -31.99 12.01
CA VAL A 273 7.72 -31.14 11.58
C VAL A 273 9.01 -31.97 11.60
N VAL A 274 9.73 -31.98 10.47
CA VAL A 274 10.96 -32.76 10.24
C VAL A 274 12.20 -31.91 10.47
N THR A 275 12.21 -30.71 9.88
CA THR A 275 13.31 -29.75 9.96
C THR A 275 12.81 -28.37 9.51
N ARG A 276 13.63 -27.37 9.75
CA ARG A 276 13.44 -25.98 9.31
C ARG A 276 14.61 -25.57 8.44
N ILE A 277 14.35 -24.73 7.45
CA ILE A 277 15.35 -24.25 6.49
C ILE A 277 15.38 -22.72 6.57
N PRO A 278 16.36 -22.11 7.25
CA PRO A 278 16.43 -20.65 7.37
C PRO A 278 16.73 -19.99 6.02
N VAL A 279 16.08 -18.86 5.76
CA VAL A 279 16.31 -17.99 4.60
C VAL A 279 16.61 -16.55 5.06
N LYS A 280 16.62 -15.59 4.14
CA LYS A 280 16.61 -14.14 4.45
C LYS A 280 15.31 -13.53 3.90
N GLY A 281 14.85 -12.43 4.49
CA GLY A 281 13.55 -11.83 4.16
C GLY A 281 12.38 -12.73 4.58
N ASN A 282 11.15 -12.32 4.27
CA ASN A 282 9.96 -13.09 4.61
C ASN A 282 9.63 -14.03 3.43
N PRO A 283 9.71 -15.37 3.57
CA PRO A 283 9.46 -16.27 2.44
C PRO A 283 7.97 -16.34 2.08
N ASN A 284 7.63 -15.97 0.85
CA ASN A 284 6.26 -15.96 0.32
C ASN A 284 6.07 -17.12 -0.69
N LYS A 285 5.89 -16.83 -1.99
CA LYS A 285 5.53 -17.84 -3.00
C LYS A 285 6.68 -18.79 -3.30
N MET A 286 6.34 -20.04 -3.60
CA MET A 286 7.28 -21.12 -3.89
C MET A 286 6.88 -21.91 -5.14
N VAL A 287 7.87 -22.38 -5.91
CA VAL A 287 7.68 -23.28 -7.06
C VAL A 287 8.68 -24.43 -7.05
N LEU A 288 8.20 -25.65 -7.31
CA LEU A 288 9.03 -26.84 -7.49
C LEU A 288 9.43 -26.98 -8.96
N ASN A 289 10.64 -27.50 -9.20
CA ASN A 289 11.02 -28.00 -10.51
C ASN A 289 10.30 -29.35 -10.81
N ALA A 290 10.23 -29.75 -12.08
CA ALA A 290 9.52 -30.93 -12.56
C ALA A 290 10.04 -32.26 -11.96
N ALA A 291 11.33 -32.33 -11.61
CA ALA A 291 11.91 -33.48 -10.90
C ALA A 291 11.65 -33.45 -9.37
N GLN A 292 10.99 -32.39 -8.86
CA GLN A 292 10.78 -32.07 -7.45
C GLN A 292 12.07 -32.09 -6.59
N SER A 293 13.23 -31.93 -7.23
CA SER A 293 14.56 -31.94 -6.58
C SER A 293 15.01 -30.53 -6.17
N ARG A 294 14.41 -29.49 -6.75
CA ARG A 294 14.67 -28.08 -6.45
C ARG A 294 13.38 -27.35 -6.13
N LEU A 295 13.40 -26.60 -5.03
CA LEU A 295 12.34 -25.68 -4.61
C LEU A 295 12.90 -24.26 -4.69
N TYR A 296 12.25 -23.40 -5.47
CA TYR A 296 12.56 -21.97 -5.56
C TYR A 296 11.59 -21.22 -4.65
N VAL A 297 12.12 -20.33 -3.81
CA VAL A 297 11.40 -19.60 -2.76
C VAL A 297 11.67 -18.12 -2.93
N ALA A 298 10.64 -17.30 -3.18
CA ALA A 298 10.79 -15.85 -3.18
C ALA A 298 10.79 -15.33 -1.73
N SER A 299 11.55 -14.26 -1.48
CA SER A 299 11.61 -13.62 -0.17
C SER A 299 11.68 -12.11 -0.31
N ASP A 300 10.58 -11.44 0.03
CA ASP A 300 10.30 -10.06 -0.36
C ASP A 300 11.32 -9.06 0.22
N ASN A 301 11.53 -9.13 1.53
CA ASN A 301 12.29 -8.15 2.30
C ASN A 301 13.80 -8.19 2.02
N ALA A 302 14.28 -9.27 1.41
CA ALA A 302 15.69 -9.50 1.07
C ALA A 302 15.97 -9.43 -0.44
N ASP A 303 14.98 -9.06 -1.27
CA ASP A 303 15.08 -8.94 -2.73
C ASP A 303 15.76 -10.14 -3.41
N LEU A 304 15.36 -11.36 -3.03
CA LEU A 304 15.98 -12.59 -3.51
C LEU A 304 15.04 -13.77 -3.73
N VAL A 305 15.54 -14.75 -4.48
CA VAL A 305 15.07 -16.13 -4.51
C VAL A 305 16.09 -17.04 -3.85
N SER A 306 15.64 -17.85 -2.89
CA SER A 306 16.40 -18.97 -2.33
C SER A 306 16.13 -20.26 -3.13
N VAL A 307 17.18 -21.00 -3.47
CA VAL A 307 17.10 -22.30 -4.16
C VAL A 307 17.43 -23.40 -3.16
N ILE A 308 16.45 -24.26 -2.86
CA ILE A 308 16.56 -25.35 -1.88
C ILE A 308 16.69 -26.69 -2.60
N ASP A 309 17.63 -27.53 -2.13
CA ASP A 309 17.68 -28.96 -2.46
C ASP A 309 16.73 -29.73 -1.53
N THR A 310 15.74 -30.40 -2.12
CA THR A 310 14.64 -31.07 -1.41
C THR A 310 14.99 -32.47 -0.88
N ALA A 311 16.17 -33.02 -1.23
CA ALA A 311 16.68 -34.24 -0.65
C ALA A 311 17.59 -33.94 0.57
N ALA A 312 18.32 -32.82 0.51
CA ALA A 312 19.18 -32.36 1.60
C ALA A 312 18.48 -31.46 2.62
N ASN A 313 17.30 -30.90 2.29
CA ASN A 313 16.59 -29.85 3.04
C ASN A 313 17.48 -28.63 3.36
N LYS A 314 18.15 -28.08 2.33
CA LYS A 314 19.08 -26.95 2.48
C LYS A 314 19.03 -25.99 1.31
N VAL A 315 19.20 -24.70 1.59
CA VAL A 315 19.53 -23.70 0.57
C VAL A 315 20.90 -24.06 -0.05
N VAL A 316 20.94 -24.16 -1.38
CA VAL A 316 22.13 -24.44 -2.18
C VAL A 316 22.56 -23.28 -3.08
N SER A 317 21.68 -22.28 -3.27
CA SER A 317 21.99 -21.02 -3.95
C SER A 317 21.00 -19.94 -3.52
N THR A 318 21.40 -18.67 -3.62
CA THR A 318 20.52 -17.49 -3.47
C THR A 318 20.77 -16.54 -4.64
N VAL A 319 19.72 -15.91 -5.16
CA VAL A 319 19.78 -15.07 -6.35
C VAL A 319 19.06 -13.77 -6.06
N SER A 320 19.71 -12.61 -6.18
CA SER A 320 19.01 -11.33 -6.07
C SER A 320 18.10 -11.11 -7.28
N THR A 321 16.95 -10.45 -7.09
CA THR A 321 15.94 -10.21 -8.14
C THR A 321 15.94 -8.78 -8.69
N VAL A 322 16.68 -7.85 -8.05
CA VAL A 322 16.61 -6.39 -8.33
C VAL A 322 16.94 -6.04 -9.78
N ALA A 323 18.10 -6.48 -10.28
CA ALA A 323 18.62 -6.07 -11.59
C ALA A 323 19.78 -6.97 -12.07
N PRO A 324 20.09 -6.97 -13.38
CA PRO A 324 21.38 -7.43 -13.89
C PRO A 324 22.56 -6.68 -13.24
N ALA A 325 23.66 -7.39 -13.05
CA ALA A 325 24.84 -6.86 -12.38
C ALA A 325 25.40 -5.62 -13.09
N GLY A 326 25.54 -4.52 -12.34
CA GLY A 326 26.05 -3.24 -12.84
C GLY A 326 25.00 -2.29 -13.43
N LEU A 327 23.72 -2.68 -13.50
CA LEU A 327 22.63 -1.76 -13.89
C LEU A 327 22.17 -0.84 -12.76
N VAL A 328 22.37 -1.27 -11.51
CA VAL A 328 22.02 -0.54 -10.28
C VAL A 328 23.28 -0.43 -9.42
N THR A 329 23.63 0.77 -8.96
CA THR A 329 24.73 0.97 -8.01
C THR A 329 24.30 0.60 -6.59
N GLU A 330 23.05 0.90 -6.25
CA GLU A 330 22.50 0.86 -4.89
C GLU A 330 21.99 -0.52 -4.43
N MET A 331 22.64 -1.61 -4.84
CA MET A 331 22.27 -3.02 -4.53
C MET A 331 22.30 -3.37 -3.02
N GLN A 332 22.68 -2.42 -2.17
CA GLN A 332 22.74 -2.52 -0.71
C GLN A 332 21.40 -2.25 0.00
N TYR A 333 20.46 -1.54 -0.65
CA TYR A 333 19.12 -1.29 -0.12
C TYR A 333 18.12 -2.38 -0.56
N ARG A 334 16.89 -2.31 -0.05
CA ARG A 334 15.83 -3.29 -0.30
C ARG A 334 14.56 -2.61 -0.81
N GLY A 335 13.80 -3.27 -1.68
CA GLY A 335 12.55 -2.73 -2.23
C GLY A 335 12.08 -3.30 -3.56
N ALA A 336 12.79 -4.25 -4.19
CA ALA A 336 12.24 -4.96 -5.35
C ALA A 336 11.04 -5.85 -4.97
N SER A 337 11.04 -6.44 -3.76
CA SER A 337 9.93 -7.17 -3.17
C SER A 337 9.41 -8.32 -4.05
N PRO A 338 10.24 -9.37 -4.30
CA PRO A 338 9.84 -10.51 -5.11
C PRO A 338 8.74 -11.35 -4.46
N ASN A 339 7.73 -11.76 -5.25
CA ASN A 339 6.52 -12.35 -4.67
C ASN A 339 5.77 -13.43 -5.48
N GLY A 340 6.18 -13.70 -6.71
CA GLY A 340 5.58 -14.69 -7.62
C GLY A 340 6.63 -15.34 -8.50
N LEU A 341 6.41 -16.59 -8.93
CA LEU A 341 7.46 -17.46 -9.49
C LEU A 341 6.96 -18.44 -10.55
N ALA A 342 7.60 -18.46 -11.73
CA ALA A 342 7.38 -19.50 -12.74
C ALA A 342 8.65 -19.91 -13.49
N LEU A 343 8.77 -21.21 -13.76
CA LEU A 343 9.85 -21.80 -14.56
C LEU A 343 9.48 -21.91 -16.04
N SER A 344 10.45 -21.67 -16.92
CA SER A 344 10.38 -22.03 -18.34
C SER A 344 10.14 -23.54 -18.52
N ALA A 345 9.58 -23.93 -19.67
CA ALA A 345 9.28 -25.34 -19.95
C ALA A 345 10.52 -26.27 -20.00
N ASP A 346 11.72 -25.72 -20.14
CA ASP A 346 13.01 -26.42 -20.12
C ASP A 346 13.79 -26.25 -18.80
N GLU A 347 13.20 -25.57 -17.81
CA GLU A 347 13.78 -25.26 -16.49
C GLU A 347 15.10 -24.47 -16.51
N ARG A 348 15.40 -23.78 -17.63
CA ARG A 348 16.62 -22.95 -17.77
C ARG A 348 16.44 -21.48 -17.39
N THR A 349 15.21 -21.02 -17.26
CA THR A 349 14.88 -19.65 -16.87
C THR A 349 13.83 -19.67 -15.76
N LEU A 350 14.06 -18.85 -14.73
CA LEU A 350 13.08 -18.53 -13.70
C LEU A 350 12.60 -17.09 -13.93
N TYR A 351 11.28 -16.90 -13.94
CA TYR A 351 10.62 -15.60 -13.97
C TYR A 351 10.13 -15.27 -12.57
N VAL A 352 10.40 -14.04 -12.11
CA VAL A 352 10.06 -13.58 -10.76
C VAL A 352 9.37 -12.23 -10.84
N THR A 353 8.16 -12.08 -10.30
CA THR A 353 7.53 -10.75 -10.17
C THR A 353 8.16 -10.00 -9.01
N ASN A 354 8.68 -8.80 -9.28
CA ASN A 354 9.14 -7.83 -8.29
C ASN A 354 8.02 -6.82 -8.05
N ARG A 355 7.33 -6.90 -6.91
CA ARG A 355 6.20 -6.00 -6.60
C ARG A 355 6.64 -4.55 -6.62
N GLY A 356 7.72 -4.23 -5.92
CA GLY A 356 8.11 -2.86 -5.62
C GLY A 356 8.75 -2.14 -6.81
N THR A 357 9.43 -2.84 -7.72
CA THR A 357 10.02 -2.25 -8.94
C THR A 357 9.16 -2.41 -10.19
N ASN A 358 7.96 -2.98 -10.05
CA ASN A 358 6.95 -3.09 -11.11
C ASN A 358 7.48 -3.79 -12.37
N ASP A 359 8.12 -4.93 -12.18
CA ASP A 359 8.73 -5.73 -13.24
C ASP A 359 8.65 -7.25 -13.01
N VAL A 360 8.96 -8.02 -14.06
CA VAL A 360 9.36 -9.43 -13.98
C VAL A 360 10.86 -9.53 -14.23
N ALA A 361 11.62 -9.98 -13.22
CA ALA A 361 13.01 -10.35 -13.38
C ALA A 361 13.14 -11.70 -14.09
N VAL A 362 13.98 -11.73 -15.12
CA VAL A 362 14.30 -12.91 -15.93
C VAL A 362 15.65 -13.46 -15.45
N ILE A 363 15.62 -14.54 -14.68
CA ILE A 363 16.80 -15.18 -14.10
C ILE A 363 17.23 -16.37 -14.94
N SER A 364 18.45 -16.37 -15.45
CA SER A 364 19.06 -17.56 -16.04
C SER A 364 19.43 -18.54 -14.93
N LEU A 365 18.97 -19.78 -15.06
CA LEU A 365 19.39 -20.94 -14.27
C LEU A 365 20.51 -21.74 -14.99
N ALA A 366 20.88 -21.34 -16.21
CA ALA A 366 21.90 -22.01 -17.00
C ALA A 366 23.31 -21.52 -16.64
N GLY A 367 24.07 -22.34 -15.90
CA GLY A 367 25.47 -22.06 -15.54
C GLY A 367 25.85 -22.66 -14.19
N ALA A 368 26.95 -22.17 -13.62
CA ALA A 368 27.39 -22.52 -12.27
C ALA A 368 26.80 -21.62 -11.17
N SER A 369 26.16 -20.50 -11.54
CA SER A 369 25.56 -19.53 -10.62
C SER A 369 24.40 -18.83 -11.35
N PRO A 370 23.16 -18.89 -10.85
CA PRO A 370 22.05 -18.16 -11.46
C PRO A 370 22.18 -16.65 -11.30
N ALA A 371 21.64 -15.89 -12.26
CA ALA A 371 21.66 -14.43 -12.23
C ALA A 371 20.52 -13.82 -13.07
N VAL A 372 20.09 -12.60 -12.72
CA VAL A 372 19.17 -11.81 -13.55
C VAL A 372 19.86 -11.44 -14.88
N THR A 373 19.26 -11.84 -16.00
CA THR A 373 19.70 -11.47 -17.34
C THR A 373 18.90 -10.33 -17.95
N GLY A 374 17.80 -9.92 -17.33
CA GLY A 374 17.04 -8.72 -17.68
C GLY A 374 15.73 -8.59 -16.92
N LEU A 375 15.02 -7.48 -17.15
CA LEU A 375 13.77 -7.10 -16.48
C LEU A 375 12.68 -6.78 -17.54
N ILE A 376 11.43 -7.07 -17.23
CA ILE A 376 10.26 -6.81 -18.10
C ILE A 376 9.24 -5.94 -17.34
N PRO A 377 8.88 -4.73 -17.81
CA PRO A 377 7.98 -3.84 -17.06
C PRO A 377 6.54 -4.36 -17.00
N THR A 378 5.88 -4.20 -15.85
CA THR A 378 4.50 -4.64 -15.58
C THR A 378 3.55 -3.49 -15.26
N GLY A 379 2.30 -3.83 -14.93
CA GLY A 379 1.40 -2.91 -14.21
C GLY A 379 1.87 -2.66 -12.78
N TRP A 380 1.14 -1.81 -12.05
CA TRP A 380 1.50 -1.44 -10.67
C TRP A 380 1.26 -2.61 -9.71
N TYR A 381 2.29 -2.95 -8.93
CA TYR A 381 2.33 -4.08 -8.00
C TYR A 381 1.98 -5.42 -8.66
N PRO A 382 2.88 -6.01 -9.48
CA PRO A 382 2.73 -7.38 -9.92
C PRO A 382 2.71 -8.33 -8.71
N SER A 383 1.88 -9.36 -8.78
CA SER A 383 1.57 -10.27 -7.67
C SER A 383 1.88 -11.74 -7.97
N ASP A 384 1.85 -12.14 -9.24
CA ASP A 384 2.23 -13.48 -9.70
C ASP A 384 2.51 -13.53 -11.21
N VAL A 385 3.14 -14.62 -11.66
CA VAL A 385 3.48 -14.88 -13.07
C VAL A 385 3.31 -16.36 -13.43
N ALA A 386 2.76 -16.65 -14.61
CA ALA A 386 2.57 -18.00 -15.14
C ALA A 386 3.01 -18.15 -16.61
N LEU A 387 3.57 -19.31 -16.97
CA LEU A 387 4.09 -19.61 -18.33
C LEU A 387 3.32 -20.76 -18.99
N GLY A 388 2.48 -20.42 -19.97
CA GLY A 388 1.62 -21.36 -20.71
C GLY A 388 2.38 -22.32 -21.64
N ALA A 389 1.67 -23.28 -22.23
CA ALA A 389 2.24 -24.31 -23.11
C ALA A 389 3.03 -23.78 -24.32
N THR A 390 2.78 -22.54 -24.74
CA THR A 390 3.44 -21.85 -25.87
C THR A 390 4.63 -20.97 -25.45
N ASN A 391 5.00 -20.95 -24.16
CA ASN A 391 5.85 -19.93 -23.53
C ASN A 391 5.30 -18.49 -23.65
N ALA A 392 3.98 -18.32 -23.84
CA ALA A 392 3.31 -17.07 -23.51
C ALA A 392 3.33 -16.87 -21.99
N MET A 393 3.60 -15.64 -21.57
CA MET A 393 3.65 -15.21 -20.18
C MET A 393 2.36 -14.51 -19.80
N TYR A 394 1.87 -14.85 -18.61
CA TYR A 394 0.76 -14.22 -17.91
C TYR A 394 1.34 -13.57 -16.65
N VAL A 395 0.91 -12.35 -16.35
CA VAL A 395 1.34 -11.60 -15.17
C VAL A 395 0.13 -10.89 -14.61
N VAL A 396 -0.18 -11.14 -13.34
CA VAL A 396 -1.22 -10.42 -12.61
C VAL A 396 -0.62 -9.29 -11.79
N TYR A 397 -1.35 -8.18 -11.69
CA TYR A 397 -0.96 -6.98 -10.95
C TYR A 397 -2.16 -6.39 -10.21
N THR A 398 -1.95 -5.75 -9.05
CA THR A 398 -3.03 -5.46 -8.09
C THR A 398 -3.62 -4.05 -8.13
N LYS A 399 -2.84 -3.02 -8.46
CA LYS A 399 -3.29 -1.61 -8.45
C LYS A 399 -3.22 -0.95 -9.84
N ASN A 400 -3.91 0.18 -9.98
CA ASN A 400 -3.84 1.15 -11.08
C ASN A 400 -3.95 2.56 -10.47
N MET A 401 -3.76 3.63 -11.26
CA MET A 401 -4.01 4.99 -10.74
C MET A 401 -5.51 5.23 -10.54
N PRO A 402 -5.98 5.56 -9.31
CA PRO A 402 -7.38 5.83 -9.00
C PRO A 402 -7.97 7.03 -9.73
N GLY A 403 -7.17 8.07 -10.01
CA GLY A 403 -7.62 9.31 -10.63
C GLY A 403 -8.57 10.13 -9.75
N PRO A 404 -9.18 11.20 -10.30
CA PRO A 404 -10.05 12.09 -9.53
C PRO A 404 -11.22 11.36 -8.86
N ASN A 405 -11.48 11.66 -7.60
CA ASN A 405 -12.62 11.16 -6.84
C ASN A 405 -13.48 12.36 -6.38
N PRO A 406 -14.64 12.64 -7.01
CA PRO A 406 -15.36 11.81 -7.96
C PRO A 406 -14.88 11.97 -9.40
N GLY A 407 -15.23 10.96 -10.20
CA GLY A 407 -15.35 11.14 -11.64
C GLY A 407 -14.07 10.91 -12.44
N ASN A 408 -13.17 10.05 -11.96
CA ASN A 408 -12.20 9.43 -12.85
C ASN A 408 -12.91 8.68 -13.98
N CYS A 409 -13.00 9.35 -15.10
CA CYS A 409 -13.40 8.84 -16.41
C CYS A 409 -12.37 9.28 -17.46
N LYS A 410 -11.14 9.59 -17.04
CA LYS A 410 -10.03 9.82 -17.97
C LYS A 410 -9.63 8.45 -18.52
N ASP A 411 -10.07 8.18 -19.75
CA ASP A 411 -9.49 7.13 -20.57
C ASP A 411 -8.00 7.45 -20.77
N SER A 412 -7.16 6.85 -19.92
CA SER A 412 -5.70 7.03 -19.89
C SER A 412 -4.98 6.40 -21.09
N GLY A 413 -5.74 6.10 -22.16
CA GLY A 413 -5.28 5.49 -23.39
C GLY A 413 -5.01 3.99 -23.28
N ARG A 414 -5.32 3.36 -22.14
CA ARG A 414 -5.11 1.92 -21.85
C ARG A 414 -6.21 1.32 -20.95
N THR A 415 -7.44 1.33 -21.45
CA THR A 415 -8.43 0.25 -21.22
C THR A 415 -8.76 -0.14 -19.77
N VAL A 416 -9.43 0.75 -19.04
CA VAL A 416 -10.46 0.34 -18.06
C VAL A 416 -11.80 0.90 -18.55
N PRO A 417 -12.78 0.08 -18.98
CA PRO A 417 -14.04 0.58 -19.49
C PRO A 417 -14.85 1.29 -18.42
N CYS A 418 -15.18 2.57 -18.65
CA CYS A 418 -16.05 3.34 -17.74
C CYS A 418 -17.44 2.68 -17.61
N PRO A 419 -18.07 2.68 -16.42
CA PRO A 419 -19.44 2.18 -16.25
C PRO A 419 -20.42 2.86 -17.20
N VAL A 420 -21.25 2.04 -17.85
CA VAL A 420 -22.11 2.43 -18.98
C VAL A 420 -23.24 3.36 -18.52
N LYS A 421 -23.57 4.36 -19.34
CA LYS A 421 -24.48 5.47 -19.00
C LYS A 421 -25.97 5.12 -18.76
N ASN A 422 -26.34 3.83 -18.73
CA ASN A 422 -27.74 3.34 -18.70
C ASN A 422 -27.90 2.03 -17.90
N THR A 423 -27.28 1.90 -16.72
CA THR A 423 -27.48 0.73 -15.84
C THR A 423 -28.92 0.72 -15.28
N PRO A 424 -29.65 -0.42 -15.26
CA PRO A 424 -31.01 -0.48 -14.71
C PRO A 424 -31.07 -0.21 -13.19
N VAL A 425 -30.00 -0.55 -12.47
CA VAL A 425 -29.85 -0.30 -11.04
C VAL A 425 -28.95 0.92 -10.81
N LYS A 426 -29.39 1.83 -9.94
CA LYS A 426 -28.56 2.94 -9.46
C LYS A 426 -27.63 2.44 -8.36
N LEU A 427 -26.47 1.92 -8.72
CA LEU A 427 -25.35 1.75 -7.78
C LEU A 427 -24.70 3.10 -7.52
N VAL A 428 -24.23 3.35 -6.30
CA VAL A 428 -23.36 4.51 -6.04
C VAL A 428 -21.93 4.12 -6.38
N GLU A 429 -21.26 4.87 -7.24
CA GLU A 429 -19.82 4.72 -7.48
C GLU A 429 -19.09 4.91 -6.14
N ASN A 430 -18.52 3.83 -5.60
CA ASN A 430 -17.74 3.83 -4.38
C ASN A 430 -16.39 4.51 -4.67
N GLN A 431 -16.07 5.59 -3.94
CA GLN A 431 -14.89 6.43 -4.15
C GLN A 431 -13.70 6.04 -3.28
N TYR A 432 -13.87 5.03 -2.41
CA TYR A 432 -12.83 4.52 -1.54
C TYR A 432 -11.66 4.00 -2.35
N ILE A 433 -10.43 4.39 -1.99
CA ILE A 433 -9.29 4.20 -2.89
C ILE A 433 -9.01 2.72 -3.19
N GLU A 434 -9.13 1.79 -2.23
CA GLU A 434 -9.02 0.34 -2.50
C GLU A 434 -10.16 -0.23 -3.38
N GLN A 435 -11.28 0.49 -3.50
CA GLN A 435 -12.36 0.18 -4.47
C GLN A 435 -12.19 0.91 -5.81
N LEU A 436 -11.45 2.01 -5.89
CA LEU A 436 -11.00 2.63 -7.14
C LEU A 436 -9.80 1.89 -7.75
N SER A 437 -8.88 1.40 -6.90
CA SER A 437 -7.72 0.58 -7.24
C SER A 437 -8.15 -0.75 -7.87
N LYS A 438 -7.63 -1.05 -9.06
CA LYS A 438 -7.99 -2.19 -9.90
C LYS A 438 -6.75 -2.86 -10.47
N GLY A 439 -6.74 -4.17 -10.33
CA GLY A 439 -5.74 -5.01 -10.97
C GLY A 439 -6.19 -5.53 -12.33
N GLY A 440 -5.36 -6.38 -12.92
CA GLY A 440 -5.66 -7.02 -14.18
C GLY A 440 -4.74 -8.20 -14.48
N LEU A 441 -5.09 -8.94 -15.53
CA LEU A 441 -4.20 -9.92 -16.16
C LEU A 441 -3.54 -9.24 -17.36
N MET A 442 -2.21 -9.14 -17.34
CA MET A 442 -1.39 -8.79 -18.50
C MET A 442 -0.92 -10.09 -19.16
N TRP A 443 -0.93 -10.17 -20.48
CA TRP A 443 -0.32 -11.29 -21.21
C TRP A 443 0.60 -10.78 -22.32
N MET A 444 1.66 -11.55 -22.62
CA MET A 444 2.63 -11.24 -23.66
C MET A 444 3.39 -12.49 -24.12
N PRO A 445 3.91 -12.54 -25.36
CA PRO A 445 4.95 -13.50 -25.73
C PRO A 445 6.21 -13.29 -24.87
N ALA A 446 6.89 -14.34 -24.42
CA ALA A 446 8.17 -14.19 -23.74
C ALA A 446 9.21 -13.51 -24.67
N PRO A 447 9.90 -12.43 -24.25
CA PRO A 447 10.78 -11.66 -25.11
C PRO A 447 12.09 -12.38 -25.42
N GLY A 448 12.58 -12.25 -26.66
CA GLY A 448 13.95 -12.63 -27.02
C GLY A 448 14.98 -11.67 -26.41
N SER A 449 16.23 -12.12 -26.26
CA SER A 449 17.29 -11.40 -25.53
C SER A 449 17.44 -9.93 -25.92
N LYS A 450 17.55 -9.61 -27.22
CA LYS A 450 17.70 -8.21 -27.66
C LYS A 450 16.51 -7.30 -27.30
N THR A 451 15.31 -7.88 -27.17
CA THR A 451 14.12 -7.15 -26.71
C THR A 451 14.16 -7.01 -25.19
N LEU A 452 14.61 -8.04 -24.48
CA LEU A 452 14.83 -8.02 -23.03
C LEU A 452 15.85 -6.95 -22.62
N ASP A 453 16.93 -6.73 -23.38
CA ASP A 453 17.90 -5.65 -23.15
C ASP A 453 17.24 -4.26 -23.16
N LEU A 454 16.33 -4.03 -24.11
CA LEU A 454 15.57 -2.78 -24.25
C LEU A 454 14.51 -2.62 -23.15
N LEU A 455 13.83 -3.72 -22.78
CA LEU A 455 12.86 -3.74 -21.67
C LEU A 455 13.54 -3.49 -20.32
N THR A 456 14.75 -4.04 -20.12
CA THR A 456 15.59 -3.81 -18.95
C THR A 456 15.96 -2.33 -18.82
N THR A 457 16.29 -1.68 -19.95
CA THR A 457 16.53 -0.23 -19.99
C THR A 457 15.26 0.56 -19.64
N GLN A 458 14.08 0.12 -20.11
CA GLN A 458 12.81 0.74 -19.75
C GLN A 458 12.49 0.58 -18.25
N VAL A 459 12.75 -0.58 -17.63
CA VAL A 459 12.56 -0.78 -16.18
C VAL A 459 13.53 0.09 -15.36
N ALA A 460 14.78 0.22 -15.81
CA ALA A 460 15.75 1.10 -15.16
C ALA A 460 15.36 2.59 -15.23
N ASN A 461 14.80 3.03 -16.35
CA ASN A 461 14.22 4.38 -16.50
C ASN A 461 12.96 4.55 -15.64
N ASN A 462 12.11 3.52 -15.55
CA ASN A 462 10.86 3.56 -14.79
C ASN A 462 11.08 3.74 -13.28
N ASN A 463 12.14 3.14 -12.75
CA ASN A 463 12.48 3.11 -11.33
C ASN A 463 13.61 4.08 -10.94
N SER A 464 14.02 4.98 -11.85
CA SER A 464 15.11 5.93 -11.63
C SER A 464 16.46 5.29 -11.24
N PHE A 465 16.71 4.02 -11.60
CA PHE A 465 17.89 3.24 -11.20
C PHE A 465 19.25 3.86 -11.55
N ASN A 466 19.27 4.77 -12.53
CA ASN A 466 20.47 5.50 -12.96
C ASN A 466 20.25 7.03 -12.94
N ALA A 467 19.26 7.52 -12.17
CA ALA A 467 19.00 8.95 -12.04
C ALA A 467 20.07 9.61 -11.16
N ALA A 468 20.87 10.49 -11.76
CA ALA A 468 21.79 11.34 -11.02
C ALA A 468 21.05 12.58 -10.49
N LEU A 469 21.19 12.88 -9.20
CA LEU A 469 20.77 14.16 -8.62
C LEU A 469 21.41 15.34 -9.38
N THR A 470 20.67 16.44 -9.55
CA THR A 470 21.22 17.60 -10.24
C THR A 470 22.28 18.30 -9.37
N PRO A 471 23.18 19.11 -9.97
CA PRO A 471 24.12 19.93 -9.20
C PRO A 471 23.44 20.89 -8.22
N ASN A 472 22.20 21.30 -8.49
CA ASN A 472 21.39 22.11 -7.59
C ASN A 472 20.96 21.33 -6.34
N ASP A 473 20.53 20.08 -6.52
CA ASP A 473 20.04 19.23 -5.42
C ASP A 473 21.17 18.88 -4.46
N ILE A 474 22.31 18.46 -5.03
CA ILE A 474 23.54 18.17 -4.29
C ILE A 474 24.00 19.42 -3.51
N ALA A 475 24.02 20.59 -4.15
CA ALA A 475 24.42 21.84 -3.49
C ALA A 475 23.43 22.28 -2.39
N THR A 476 22.12 22.09 -2.62
CA THR A 476 21.07 22.48 -1.68
C THR A 476 21.09 21.58 -0.44
N MET A 477 21.07 20.26 -0.61
CA MET A 477 21.12 19.31 0.51
C MET A 477 22.44 19.38 1.28
N ALA A 478 23.59 19.51 0.58
CA ALA A 478 24.88 19.70 1.24
C ALA A 478 25.06 21.08 1.92
N ALA A 479 24.16 22.04 1.67
CA ALA A 479 24.05 23.28 2.43
C ALA A 479 23.11 23.13 3.63
N LEU A 480 21.94 22.50 3.46
CA LEU A 480 20.97 22.25 4.53
C LEU A 480 21.57 21.35 5.63
N ARG A 481 22.27 20.26 5.29
CA ARG A 481 22.95 19.35 6.23
C ARG A 481 24.01 20.03 7.12
N LYS A 482 24.48 21.23 6.76
CA LYS A 482 25.44 22.04 7.55
C LYS A 482 24.76 23.10 8.43
N LYS A 483 23.45 23.26 8.29
CA LYS A 483 22.64 24.35 8.85
C LYS A 483 21.53 23.84 9.76
N ILE A 484 20.86 22.75 9.36
CA ILE A 484 19.81 22.06 10.12
C ILE A 484 20.47 21.00 11.00
N LYS A 485 19.94 20.83 12.22
CA LYS A 485 20.35 19.79 13.19
C LYS A 485 19.18 18.95 13.69
N HIS A 486 17.97 19.49 13.56
CA HIS A 486 16.74 18.98 14.14
C HIS A 486 15.67 18.87 13.05
N VAL A 487 14.97 17.74 13.01
CA VAL A 487 13.73 17.57 12.24
C VAL A 487 12.63 17.16 13.19
N ILE A 488 11.52 17.88 13.15
CA ILE A 488 10.23 17.38 13.66
C ILE A 488 9.48 16.83 12.46
N TYR A 489 9.08 15.57 12.54
CA TYR A 489 8.27 14.92 11.53
C TYR A 489 6.90 14.59 12.13
N ILE A 490 5.87 15.25 11.60
CA ILE A 490 4.48 15.12 12.02
C ILE A 490 3.77 14.25 11.00
N VAL A 491 3.12 13.20 11.48
CA VAL A 491 2.13 12.43 10.72
C VAL A 491 0.76 12.69 11.34
N LYS A 492 -0.20 13.07 10.50
CA LYS A 492 -1.62 13.21 10.84
C LYS A 492 -2.40 12.10 10.14
N GLU A 493 -3.72 12.25 9.98
CA GLU A 493 -4.58 11.19 9.42
C GLU A 493 -5.30 11.66 8.14
N ASN A 494 -5.94 10.72 7.46
CA ASN A 494 -6.31 10.85 6.04
C ASN A 494 -7.19 12.04 5.62
N ARG A 495 -6.64 12.96 4.81
CA ARG A 495 -7.36 14.09 4.18
C ARG A 495 -6.79 14.49 2.81
N THR A 496 -7.66 14.67 1.82
CA THR A 496 -7.22 15.14 0.49
C THR A 496 -6.87 16.63 0.46
N TYR A 497 -6.08 17.02 -0.54
CA TYR A 497 -5.69 18.41 -0.76
C TYR A 497 -6.91 19.33 -0.86
N ASP A 498 -7.91 18.99 -1.68
CA ASP A 498 -9.08 19.86 -1.87
C ASP A 498 -9.98 19.94 -0.63
N GLN A 499 -10.07 18.90 0.22
CA GLN A 499 -10.87 18.92 1.45
C GLN A 499 -10.44 20.03 2.42
N ILE A 500 -9.13 20.27 2.52
CA ILE A 500 -8.53 21.27 3.42
C ILE A 500 -8.19 22.56 2.68
N LEU A 501 -7.51 22.49 1.53
CA LEU A 501 -6.92 23.64 0.84
C LEU A 501 -7.65 24.01 -0.47
N GLY A 502 -8.82 23.44 -0.75
CA GLY A 502 -9.62 23.77 -1.93
C GLY A 502 -9.99 25.26 -2.04
N ASP A 503 -10.19 25.96 -0.92
CA ASP A 503 -10.47 27.41 -0.86
C ASP A 503 -9.23 28.29 -0.60
N ILE A 504 -8.00 27.75 -0.65
CA ILE A 504 -6.76 28.52 -0.45
C ILE A 504 -6.60 29.67 -1.45
N GLY A 505 -7.21 29.56 -2.64
CA GLY A 505 -7.26 30.59 -3.67
C GLY A 505 -5.99 30.73 -4.52
N ARG A 506 -5.11 29.72 -4.50
CA ARG A 506 -3.88 29.66 -5.33
C ARG A 506 -3.43 28.23 -5.55
N GLY A 507 -2.64 28.02 -6.61
CA GLY A 507 -2.32 26.67 -7.08
C GLY A 507 -3.55 25.99 -7.69
N ASN A 508 -3.47 24.68 -7.85
CA ASN A 508 -4.51 23.85 -8.40
C ASN A 508 -5.49 23.39 -7.30
N SER A 509 -6.49 24.21 -6.98
CA SER A 509 -7.43 24.01 -5.85
C SER A 509 -8.91 24.12 -6.27
N ASP A 510 -9.78 23.18 -5.89
CA ASP A 510 -11.24 23.27 -6.14
C ASP A 510 -12.05 23.68 -4.88
N PRO A 511 -12.50 24.96 -4.75
CA PRO A 511 -13.27 25.44 -3.60
C PRO A 511 -14.71 24.89 -3.54
N SER A 512 -15.13 24.06 -4.50
CA SER A 512 -16.41 23.35 -4.42
C SER A 512 -16.33 22.07 -3.58
N LEU A 513 -15.12 21.53 -3.36
CA LEU A 513 -14.82 20.33 -2.59
C LEU A 513 -14.34 20.59 -1.15
N ALA A 514 -13.93 21.83 -0.81
CA ALA A 514 -13.42 22.18 0.52
C ALA A 514 -14.45 21.99 1.65
N GLU A 515 -14.29 20.92 2.43
CA GLU A 515 -15.13 20.60 3.60
C GLU A 515 -14.66 21.33 4.87
N PHE A 516 -13.36 21.64 4.97
CA PHE A 516 -12.73 22.25 6.14
C PHE A 516 -11.97 23.55 5.80
N PRO A 517 -12.68 24.62 5.41
CA PRO A 517 -12.11 25.84 4.81
C PRO A 517 -11.27 26.69 5.78
N ASP A 518 -10.72 27.83 5.32
CA ASP A 518 -9.92 28.82 6.09
C ASP A 518 -10.57 29.29 7.41
N ALA A 519 -11.89 29.11 7.57
CA ALA A 519 -12.60 29.34 8.84
C ALA A 519 -12.43 28.21 9.87
N THR A 520 -12.29 26.96 9.43
CA THR A 520 -12.02 25.76 10.24
C THR A 520 -10.53 25.57 10.47
N THR A 521 -9.71 25.71 9.41
CA THR A 521 -8.27 25.38 9.39
C THR A 521 -7.37 26.61 9.16
N PRO A 522 -7.48 27.68 9.98
CA PRO A 522 -6.74 28.92 9.75
C PRO A 522 -5.22 28.80 9.92
N SER A 523 -4.70 27.87 10.73
CA SER A 523 -3.25 27.67 10.89
C SER A 523 -2.64 26.95 9.71
N MET A 524 -3.22 25.84 9.24
CA MET A 524 -2.81 25.12 8.02
C MET A 524 -2.89 26.03 6.80
N HIS A 525 -3.98 26.77 6.65
CA HIS A 525 -4.08 27.80 5.61
C HIS A 525 -2.99 28.87 5.73
N ALA A 526 -2.67 29.34 6.94
CA ALA A 526 -1.59 30.29 7.15
C ALA A 526 -0.20 29.68 6.86
N LEU A 527 0.04 28.39 7.16
CA LEU A 527 1.28 27.67 6.85
C LEU A 527 1.47 27.56 5.33
N ALA A 528 0.48 27.03 4.60
CA ALA A 528 0.54 26.92 3.14
C ALA A 528 0.64 28.30 2.45
N LYS A 529 0.00 29.35 3.00
CA LYS A 529 0.09 30.72 2.46
C LYS A 529 1.45 31.38 2.74
N THR A 530 1.99 31.20 3.96
CA THR A 530 3.26 31.81 4.42
C THR A 530 4.49 31.14 3.81
N PHE A 531 4.50 29.81 3.72
CA PHE A 531 5.60 29.02 3.16
C PHE A 531 5.31 28.64 1.71
N VAL A 532 5.28 27.34 1.43
CA VAL A 532 4.99 26.75 0.12
C VAL A 532 3.60 26.14 0.14
N THR A 533 2.78 26.47 -0.86
CA THR A 533 1.61 25.66 -1.22
C THR A 533 2.09 24.53 -2.14
N LEU A 534 2.06 23.30 -1.63
CA LEU A 534 2.32 22.08 -2.40
C LEU A 534 0.99 21.60 -3.02
N ASP A 535 0.68 22.06 -4.23
CA ASP A 535 -0.61 21.76 -4.90
C ASP A 535 -0.61 20.46 -5.71
N ASN A 536 0.49 19.71 -5.66
CA ASN A 536 0.75 18.50 -6.41
C ASN A 536 1.53 17.45 -5.55
N PHE A 537 1.18 17.35 -4.27
CA PHE A 537 1.71 16.34 -3.34
C PHE A 537 0.77 15.13 -3.22
N TYR A 538 1.33 13.91 -3.13
CA TYR A 538 0.58 12.64 -3.12
C TYR A 538 1.09 11.71 -2.01
N ASP A 539 0.18 11.11 -1.25
CA ASP A 539 0.58 10.06 -0.32
C ASP A 539 0.88 8.76 -1.07
N SER A 540 1.96 8.09 -0.67
CA SER A 540 2.38 6.83 -1.30
C SER A 540 1.62 5.61 -0.78
N GLY A 541 0.90 5.75 0.33
CA GLY A 541 -0.07 4.78 0.83
C GLY A 541 -1.49 5.08 0.35
N ASP A 542 -2.31 4.04 0.32
CA ASP A 542 -3.73 4.11 -0.01
C ASP A 542 -4.58 4.32 1.26
N VAL A 543 -4.23 3.64 2.36
CA VAL A 543 -4.94 3.65 3.67
C VAL A 543 -3.93 3.50 4.81
N SER A 544 -4.25 3.87 6.06
CA SER A 544 -3.31 3.89 7.20
C SER A 544 -2.41 2.65 7.29
N GLY A 545 -2.98 1.47 7.01
CA GLY A 545 -2.26 0.20 6.89
C GLY A 545 -0.98 0.26 6.05
N ASP A 546 -1.03 0.63 4.75
CA ASP A 546 0.21 0.81 3.96
C ASP A 546 0.81 2.22 4.07
N GLY A 547 0.01 3.22 4.50
CA GLY A 547 0.44 4.58 4.85
C GLY A 547 1.57 4.63 5.89
N TRP A 548 1.43 3.97 7.04
CA TRP A 548 2.48 3.93 8.07
C TRP A 548 3.83 3.36 7.56
N PRO A 549 3.88 2.23 6.83
CA PRO A 549 5.07 1.77 6.10
C PRO A 549 5.68 2.80 5.13
N TRP A 550 4.88 3.51 4.34
CA TRP A 550 5.40 4.55 3.44
C TRP A 550 5.98 5.74 4.20
N SER A 551 5.23 6.26 5.19
CA SER A 551 5.62 7.39 6.02
C SER A 551 6.74 7.08 7.02
N THR A 552 7.12 5.81 7.26
CA THR A 552 8.21 5.49 8.20
C THR A 552 9.38 4.68 7.62
N GLY A 553 9.17 3.95 6.53
CA GLY A 553 10.18 3.12 5.86
C GLY A 553 10.33 3.38 4.36
N ALA A 554 9.55 4.30 3.78
CA ALA A 554 9.49 4.60 2.35
C ALA A 554 9.22 3.38 1.44
N ARG A 555 8.64 2.29 1.97
CA ARG A 555 8.21 1.10 1.23
C ARG A 555 7.28 0.21 2.04
N GLU A 556 6.41 -0.53 1.35
CA GLU A 556 5.57 -1.58 1.93
C GLU A 556 6.06 -2.99 1.48
N SER A 557 6.01 -3.94 2.40
CA SER A 557 6.22 -5.38 2.27
C SER A 557 5.22 -6.06 1.31
N ASP A 558 5.49 -7.29 0.87
CA ASP A 558 4.50 -8.12 0.18
C ASP A 558 3.44 -8.68 1.14
N ALA A 559 3.83 -8.93 2.40
CA ALA A 559 2.98 -9.48 3.44
C ALA A 559 1.85 -8.52 3.85
N GLY A 560 2.19 -7.25 4.11
CA GLY A 560 1.22 -6.19 4.40
C GLY A 560 0.35 -5.88 3.19
N ALA A 561 0.96 -5.66 2.01
CA ALA A 561 0.23 -5.33 0.79
C ALA A 561 -0.85 -6.34 0.36
N LYS A 562 -0.63 -7.64 0.62
CA LYS A 562 -1.63 -8.68 0.37
C LYS A 562 -2.69 -8.78 1.47
N MET A 563 -2.34 -8.39 2.70
CA MET A 563 -3.28 -8.31 3.81
C MET A 563 -4.23 -7.11 3.71
N LEU A 564 -3.74 -5.99 3.18
CA LEU A 564 -4.41 -4.70 3.11
C LEU A 564 -5.86 -4.77 2.56
N PRO A 565 -6.12 -5.21 1.32
CA PRO A 565 -7.49 -5.23 0.77
C PRO A 565 -8.44 -6.17 1.53
N VAL A 566 -7.91 -7.25 2.10
CA VAL A 566 -8.66 -8.28 2.84
C VAL A 566 -9.03 -7.77 4.24
N ASN A 567 -8.09 -7.12 4.93
CA ASN A 567 -8.33 -6.50 6.23
C ASN A 567 -9.27 -5.29 6.13
N TYR A 568 -9.15 -4.48 5.08
CA TYR A 568 -9.98 -3.30 4.85
C TYR A 568 -11.34 -3.58 4.18
N ALA A 569 -11.57 -4.77 3.62
CA ALA A 569 -12.91 -5.20 3.21
C ALA A 569 -13.88 -5.35 4.41
N ASN A 570 -13.35 -5.40 5.63
CA ASN A 570 -14.12 -5.51 6.87
C ASN A 570 -14.78 -4.18 7.26
N SER A 571 -15.90 -4.27 7.96
CA SER A 571 -16.44 -3.16 8.76
C SER A 571 -17.39 -3.75 9.81
N PRO A 572 -17.44 -3.26 11.06
CA PRO A 572 -18.30 -3.82 12.11
C PRO A 572 -19.80 -3.67 11.84
N ALA A 573 -20.21 -2.86 10.86
CA ALA A 573 -21.58 -2.88 10.32
C ALA A 573 -21.90 -4.15 9.50
N ARG A 574 -20.89 -4.97 9.19
CA ARG A 574 -20.94 -6.15 8.30
C ARG A 574 -20.64 -7.40 9.13
N ALA A 575 -21.68 -8.19 9.43
CA ALA A 575 -21.47 -9.53 9.97
C ALA A 575 -20.86 -10.43 8.88
N GLY A 576 -19.69 -11.01 9.15
CA GLY A 576 -18.83 -11.68 8.17
C GLY A 576 -17.65 -10.79 7.79
N ALA A 577 -16.46 -11.15 8.27
CA ALA A 577 -15.20 -10.47 8.03
C ALA A 577 -14.30 -11.37 7.18
N ARG A 578 -13.58 -10.80 6.20
CA ARG A 578 -12.62 -11.52 5.35
C ARG A 578 -11.30 -11.86 6.07
N GLY A 579 -11.24 -11.55 7.37
CA GLY A 579 -10.08 -11.78 8.22
C GLY A 579 -9.04 -10.66 8.11
N GLY A 580 -7.78 -11.01 8.35
CA GLY A 580 -6.69 -10.04 8.46
C GLY A 580 -6.54 -9.44 9.87
N SER A 581 -5.29 -9.18 10.24
CA SER A 581 -4.90 -8.39 11.40
C SER A 581 -4.20 -7.12 10.94
N TYR A 582 -4.38 -6.04 11.69
CA TYR A 582 -3.64 -4.80 11.50
C TYR A 582 -2.26 -4.95 12.16
N ASP A 583 -1.26 -5.26 11.35
CA ASP A 583 0.09 -5.64 11.80
C ASP A 583 1.18 -4.61 11.38
N TRP A 584 0.78 -3.42 10.91
CA TRP A 584 1.67 -2.43 10.27
C TRP A 584 2.39 -1.50 11.26
N GLU A 585 1.74 -1.12 12.36
CA GLU A 585 2.34 -0.30 13.43
C GLU A 585 3.00 -1.16 14.53
N GLY A 586 3.78 -2.18 14.15
CA GLY A 586 4.60 -2.98 15.08
C GLY A 586 3.83 -3.91 16.04
N ALA A 587 2.54 -4.11 15.80
CA ALA A 587 1.78 -5.18 16.44
C ALA A 587 1.79 -6.42 15.53
N ASN A 588 1.71 -7.62 16.11
CA ASN A 588 1.44 -8.84 15.37
C ASN A 588 0.21 -9.51 16.02
N ARG A 589 -0.93 -9.58 15.33
CA ARG A 589 -2.21 -10.10 15.87
C ARG A 589 -2.68 -9.37 17.13
N ASN A 590 -2.59 -8.03 17.08
CA ASN A 590 -2.77 -7.10 18.19
C ASN A 590 -1.85 -7.37 19.41
N VAL A 591 -0.67 -7.96 19.19
CA VAL A 591 0.37 -8.18 20.21
C VAL A 591 1.57 -7.29 19.93
N ASN A 592 1.81 -6.31 20.80
CA ASN A 592 3.00 -5.44 20.79
C ASN A 592 4.30 -6.25 20.74
N VAL A 593 5.13 -6.09 19.70
CA VAL A 593 6.43 -6.79 19.60
C VAL A 593 7.62 -5.99 20.13
N GLY A 594 7.44 -4.73 20.51
CA GLY A 594 8.44 -3.87 21.15
C GLY A 594 8.84 -4.37 22.53
N LEU A 595 7.84 -4.80 23.31
CA LEU A 595 8.02 -5.45 24.60
C LEU A 595 8.12 -6.97 24.44
N THR A 596 8.71 -7.67 25.40
CA THR A 596 8.72 -9.16 25.45
C THR A 596 8.40 -9.71 26.84
N GLY A 597 8.09 -11.01 26.90
CA GLY A 597 7.97 -11.77 28.15
C GLY A 597 7.12 -11.08 29.22
N ALA A 598 7.70 -10.94 30.42
CA ALA A 598 7.03 -10.32 31.57
C ALA A 598 6.69 -8.84 31.37
N GLN A 599 7.47 -8.08 30.60
CA GLN A 599 7.16 -6.67 30.30
C GLN A 599 5.89 -6.55 29.44
N ARG A 600 5.78 -7.39 28.40
CA ARG A 600 4.60 -7.41 27.52
C ARG A 600 3.35 -7.86 28.29
N ALA A 601 3.46 -8.90 29.11
CA ALA A 601 2.36 -9.40 29.94
C ALA A 601 1.92 -8.40 31.03
N ALA A 602 2.84 -7.57 31.55
CA ALA A 602 2.50 -6.49 32.47
C ALA A 602 1.84 -5.29 31.76
N ALA A 603 2.26 -4.97 30.53
CA ALA A 603 1.71 -3.87 29.76
C ALA A 603 0.27 -4.12 29.30
N ASN A 604 -0.06 -5.33 28.82
CA ASN A 604 -1.38 -5.69 28.32
C ASN A 604 -1.99 -6.92 29.04
N PRO A 605 -2.99 -6.73 29.94
CA PRO A 605 -3.60 -7.83 30.68
C PRO A 605 -4.56 -8.70 29.84
N SER A 606 -4.84 -8.33 28.59
CA SER A 606 -5.62 -9.15 27.64
C SER A 606 -4.75 -10.13 26.85
N LEU A 607 -3.43 -10.18 27.10
CA LEU A 607 -2.50 -11.10 26.45
C LEU A 607 -2.74 -12.56 26.88
N SER A 608 -2.61 -13.50 25.93
CA SER A 608 -2.63 -14.93 26.23
C SER A 608 -1.50 -15.35 27.18
N SER A 609 -1.77 -16.33 28.05
CA SER A 609 -0.77 -16.97 28.89
C SER A 609 0.08 -18.03 28.16
N ASP A 610 -0.12 -18.22 26.85
CA ASP A 610 0.69 -19.10 26.02
C ASP A 610 2.11 -18.52 25.79
N PRO A 611 3.18 -19.13 26.34
CA PRO A 611 4.55 -18.62 26.17
C PRO A 611 5.06 -18.71 24.73
N ASP A 612 4.45 -19.55 23.90
CA ASP A 612 4.83 -19.77 22.50
C ASP A 612 4.00 -18.92 21.52
N LEU A 613 3.19 -17.96 21.98
CA LEU A 613 2.35 -17.13 21.11
C LEU A 613 3.18 -16.34 20.08
N LEU A 614 4.03 -15.43 20.57
CA LEU A 614 4.92 -14.57 19.79
C LEU A 614 6.17 -14.21 20.60
N PRO A 615 6.96 -15.19 21.11
CA PRO A 615 8.19 -14.88 21.84
C PRO A 615 9.19 -14.08 20.97
N GLY A 616 10.00 -13.25 21.62
CA GLY A 616 10.89 -12.30 20.95
C GLY A 616 10.19 -11.10 20.32
N ASN A 617 10.97 -10.31 19.57
CA ASN A 617 10.59 -9.01 19.03
C ASN A 617 10.29 -9.00 17.52
N ALA A 618 10.32 -10.17 16.85
CA ALA A 618 10.24 -10.20 15.39
C ALA A 618 8.87 -9.72 14.87
N ASP A 619 8.93 -8.85 13.87
CA ASP A 619 7.83 -8.12 13.24
C ASP A 619 7.61 -8.65 11.80
N VAL A 620 6.36 -8.83 11.36
CA VAL A 620 6.09 -9.35 10.01
C VAL A 620 6.08 -8.24 8.96
N SER A 621 5.65 -7.03 9.29
CA SER A 621 5.51 -5.91 8.36
C SER A 621 6.80 -5.11 8.23
N ALA A 622 7.62 -5.09 9.28
CA ALA A 622 8.82 -4.26 9.33
C ALA A 622 9.79 -4.49 8.15
N PRO A 623 10.20 -3.42 7.45
CA PRO A 623 11.17 -3.50 6.37
C PRO A 623 12.57 -3.82 6.90
N ASP A 624 13.32 -4.66 6.17
CA ASP A 624 14.77 -4.75 6.30
C ASP A 624 15.45 -3.46 5.80
N GLY A 625 16.47 -3.00 6.53
CA GLY A 625 17.29 -1.85 6.17
C GLY A 625 18.53 -2.22 5.36
N PRO A 626 19.36 -1.21 5.00
CA PRO A 626 20.63 -1.41 4.30
C PRO A 626 21.54 -2.47 4.94
N SER A 627 22.32 -3.15 4.10
CA SER A 627 23.32 -4.15 4.53
C SER A 627 22.75 -5.30 5.39
N ASP A 628 21.57 -5.80 5.04
CA ASP A 628 20.83 -6.86 5.74
C ASP A 628 20.48 -6.52 7.21
N ALA A 629 20.21 -5.24 7.50
CA ALA A 629 19.73 -4.80 8.81
C ALA A 629 18.27 -5.24 9.04
N VAL A 630 18.10 -6.51 9.44
CA VAL A 630 16.80 -7.17 9.66
C VAL A 630 15.83 -6.31 10.48
N GLN A 631 14.64 -6.06 9.92
CA GLN A 631 13.52 -5.32 10.54
C GLN A 631 13.92 -3.93 11.08
N GLN A 632 14.88 -3.27 10.41
CA GLN A 632 15.45 -1.96 10.79
C GLN A 632 15.51 -0.98 9.60
N GLY A 633 14.57 -1.09 8.66
CA GLY A 633 14.42 -0.19 7.51
C GLY A 633 13.78 1.16 7.82
N TYR A 634 13.32 1.40 9.06
CA TYR A 634 12.65 2.64 9.42
C TYR A 634 13.58 3.85 9.60
N ILE A 635 13.02 5.05 9.44
CA ILE A 635 13.74 6.34 9.54
C ILE A 635 14.44 6.54 10.90
N TRP A 636 13.84 6.11 12.01
CA TRP A 636 14.49 6.14 13.32
C TRP A 636 15.67 5.18 13.42
N ASN A 637 15.64 4.02 12.75
CA ASN A 637 16.78 3.13 12.71
C ASN A 637 17.93 3.73 11.91
N ALA A 638 17.65 4.45 10.82
CA ALA A 638 18.66 5.20 10.07
C ALA A 638 19.28 6.34 10.91
N ALA A 639 18.46 7.11 11.63
CA ALA A 639 18.94 8.13 12.57
C ALA A 639 19.83 7.55 13.70
N LEU A 640 19.43 6.42 14.29
CA LEU A 640 20.21 5.75 15.33
C LEU A 640 21.51 5.13 14.77
N ARG A 641 21.52 4.60 13.54
CA ARG A 641 22.75 4.15 12.84
C ARG A 641 23.71 5.32 12.57
N ALA A 642 23.18 6.51 12.26
CA ALA A 642 23.97 7.73 12.11
C ALA A 642 24.47 8.34 13.45
N GLY A 643 24.13 7.74 14.59
CA GLY A 643 24.51 8.23 15.92
C GLY A 643 23.70 9.44 16.40
N LEU A 644 22.56 9.73 15.76
CA LEU A 644 21.68 10.85 16.11
C LEU A 644 20.67 10.47 17.20
N THR A 645 20.13 11.48 17.88
CA THR A 645 19.09 11.31 18.91
C THR A 645 17.70 11.27 18.29
N VAL A 646 16.87 10.34 18.77
CA VAL A 646 15.46 10.18 18.35
C VAL A 646 14.55 10.26 19.57
N ARG A 647 13.44 10.99 19.47
CA ARG A 647 12.35 11.03 20.47
C ARG A 647 11.02 10.79 19.76
N ASN A 648 10.11 10.06 20.42
CA ASN A 648 8.84 9.66 19.82
C ASN A 648 7.63 10.08 20.67
N TYR A 649 6.62 10.61 20.00
CA TYR A 649 5.34 11.03 20.53
C TYR A 649 4.23 10.42 19.65
N GLY A 650 3.83 9.19 19.97
CA GLY A 650 2.65 8.55 19.38
C GLY A 650 2.83 7.69 18.13
N PHE A 651 3.97 7.71 17.42
CA PHE A 651 4.21 6.74 16.34
C PHE A 651 4.35 5.33 16.96
N PHE A 652 3.80 4.31 16.30
CA PHE A 652 4.00 2.90 16.70
C PHE A 652 3.65 2.69 18.18
N ALA A 653 2.38 2.97 18.51
CA ALA A 653 1.80 2.82 19.83
C ALA A 653 0.91 1.57 19.92
N ASP A 654 0.80 0.98 21.11
CA ASP A 654 -0.03 -0.23 21.33
C ASP A 654 -1.52 0.13 21.36
N LEU A 655 -2.16 0.16 20.18
CA LEU A 655 -3.57 0.49 19.97
C LEU A 655 -4.52 -0.43 20.76
N ALA A 656 -4.10 -1.67 21.05
CA ALA A 656 -4.82 -2.60 21.92
C ALA A 656 -4.81 -2.19 23.41
N ARG A 657 -4.32 -0.98 23.73
CA ARG A 657 -4.39 -0.37 25.06
C ARG A 657 -5.41 0.77 25.17
N TYR A 658 -6.01 1.26 24.08
CA TYR A 658 -7.01 2.33 24.16
C TYR A 658 -8.46 1.83 24.21
N SER A 659 -8.69 0.54 23.93
CA SER A 659 -10.01 -0.09 24.01
C SER A 659 -9.97 -1.47 24.68
N GLY A 660 -11.13 -1.97 25.12
CA GLY A 660 -11.28 -3.30 25.71
C GLY A 660 -10.86 -3.44 27.19
N PRO A 661 -10.71 -4.68 27.70
CA PRO A 661 -10.41 -4.95 29.10
C PRO A 661 -9.04 -4.41 29.53
N GLY A 662 -9.03 -3.58 30.56
CA GLY A 662 -7.81 -2.96 31.08
C GLY A 662 -7.21 -1.91 30.13
N ALA A 663 -8.03 -1.24 29.33
CA ALA A 663 -7.63 -0.06 28.56
C ALA A 663 -7.12 1.08 29.46
N ILE A 664 -6.21 1.89 28.92
CA ILE A 664 -5.62 3.07 29.54
C ILE A 664 -6.61 4.23 29.44
N ALA A 665 -7.13 4.67 30.58
CA ALA A 665 -7.97 5.87 30.64
C ALA A 665 -7.17 7.12 30.20
N PRO A 666 -7.80 8.05 29.45
CA PRO A 666 -7.17 9.31 29.11
C PRO A 666 -6.90 10.15 30.37
N ASP A 667 -5.74 10.80 30.40
CA ASP A 667 -5.29 11.67 31.49
C ASP A 667 -4.93 13.05 30.92
N ARG A 668 -5.21 14.12 31.66
CA ARG A 668 -4.96 15.53 31.27
C ARG A 668 -3.65 16.07 31.80
N THR A 669 -3.05 15.43 32.80
CA THR A 669 -1.78 15.83 33.41
C THR A 669 -0.83 14.63 33.60
N PRO A 670 -0.69 13.73 32.60
CA PRO A 670 -0.06 12.41 32.76
C PRO A 670 1.37 12.45 33.31
N PHE A 671 2.18 13.45 32.95
CA PHE A 671 3.51 13.67 33.52
C PHE A 671 3.48 13.94 35.03
N VAL A 672 2.51 14.72 35.51
CA VAL A 672 2.34 15.13 36.92
C VAL A 672 1.76 13.99 37.75
N ASP A 673 0.75 13.30 37.22
CA ASP A 673 0.10 12.16 37.86
C ASP A 673 0.89 10.83 37.69
N HIS A 674 1.99 10.89 36.93
CA HIS A 674 2.86 9.78 36.55
C HIS A 674 2.11 8.62 35.83
N ALA A 675 1.04 8.94 35.12
CA ALA A 675 0.17 7.99 34.43
C ALA A 675 0.70 7.63 33.04
N VAL A 676 1.06 6.36 32.83
CA VAL A 676 1.49 5.87 31.51
C VAL A 676 0.32 5.88 30.53
N GLN A 677 0.42 6.70 29.49
CA GLN A 677 -0.54 6.87 28.41
C GLN A 677 -0.20 6.08 27.14
N THR A 678 1.01 5.55 26.98
CA THR A 678 1.40 4.77 25.79
C THR A 678 2.43 3.68 26.07
N TYR A 679 2.46 2.67 25.21
CA TYR A 679 3.51 1.66 25.12
C TYR A 679 3.95 1.55 23.65
N ALA A 680 5.26 1.70 23.39
CA ALA A 680 5.78 1.59 22.03
C ALA A 680 5.74 0.13 21.53
N THR A 681 5.44 -0.05 20.25
CA THR A 681 5.41 -1.36 19.57
C THR A 681 6.67 -1.65 18.77
N SER A 682 7.48 -0.65 18.42
CA SER A 682 8.81 -0.86 17.85
C SER A 682 9.88 -1.00 18.96
N PRO A 683 10.73 -2.05 18.96
CA PRO A 683 11.78 -2.23 19.97
C PRO A 683 12.78 -1.07 20.05
N ALA A 684 13.03 -0.40 18.92
CA ALA A 684 13.93 0.75 18.87
C ALA A 684 13.33 2.01 19.51
N LEU A 685 12.00 2.07 19.69
CA LEU A 685 11.28 3.21 20.23
C LEU A 685 10.91 3.06 21.71
N VAL A 686 10.95 1.86 22.31
CA VAL A 686 10.56 1.63 23.72
C VAL A 686 11.23 2.62 24.69
N ASP A 687 12.55 2.74 24.67
CA ASP A 687 13.31 3.67 25.54
C ASP A 687 13.36 5.12 25.00
N ARG A 688 12.53 5.46 23.99
CA ARG A 688 12.56 6.75 23.27
C ARG A 688 11.19 7.39 23.08
N THR A 689 10.10 6.66 23.29
CA THR A 689 8.75 7.20 23.39
C THR A 689 8.56 7.96 24.70
N ASP A 690 7.81 9.08 24.69
CA ASP A 690 7.35 9.67 25.95
C ASP A 690 6.18 8.83 26.50
N PRO A 691 6.32 8.16 27.66
CA PRO A 691 5.26 7.31 28.20
C PRO A 691 4.01 8.09 28.60
N TYR A 692 4.08 9.42 28.72
CA TYR A 692 2.97 10.29 29.09
C TYR A 692 2.19 10.83 27.89
N PHE A 693 2.74 10.73 26.67
CA PHE A 693 2.05 11.13 25.45
C PHE A 693 1.04 10.05 25.01
N ARG A 694 -0.22 10.43 24.78
CA ARG A 694 -1.27 9.49 24.32
C ARG A 694 -1.25 9.36 22.80
N GLY A 695 -1.23 8.12 22.30
CA GLY A 695 -1.31 7.81 20.86
C GLY A 695 -2.69 8.09 20.26
N TYR A 696 -3.04 7.38 19.19
CA TYR A 696 -4.35 7.50 18.54
C TYR A 696 -5.51 7.25 19.52
N ASP A 697 -6.35 8.27 19.67
CA ASP A 697 -7.61 8.24 20.40
C ASP A 697 -8.43 9.45 19.95
N ASN A 698 -9.47 9.19 19.15
CA ASN A 698 -10.38 10.21 18.60
C ASN A 698 -11.32 10.84 19.65
N ALA A 699 -11.24 10.46 20.93
CA ALA A 699 -11.88 11.18 22.03
C ALA A 699 -10.94 12.17 22.74
N TYR A 700 -9.64 12.11 22.45
CA TYR A 700 -8.59 12.90 23.11
C TYR A 700 -8.10 14.03 22.20
N PRO A 701 -8.13 15.31 22.63
CA PRO A 701 -7.68 16.46 21.85
C PRO A 701 -6.19 16.45 21.47
N ASP A 702 -5.89 16.93 20.27
CA ASP A 702 -4.52 17.18 19.81
C ASP A 702 -3.91 18.39 20.51
N PHE A 703 -4.71 19.35 20.98
CA PHE A 703 -4.21 20.42 21.86
C PHE A 703 -3.58 19.85 23.15
N ASP A 704 -4.14 18.78 23.74
CA ASP A 704 -3.56 18.15 24.93
C ASP A 704 -2.34 17.28 24.61
N ARG A 705 -2.29 16.67 23.40
CA ARG A 705 -1.09 16.00 22.89
C ARG A 705 0.05 17.00 22.69
N GLU A 706 -0.26 18.13 22.09
CA GLU A 706 0.70 19.20 21.83
C GLU A 706 1.17 19.88 23.13
N LEU A 707 0.33 20.04 24.16
CA LEU A 707 0.78 20.53 25.47
C LEU A 707 1.77 19.57 26.15
N GLU A 708 1.55 18.26 26.06
CA GLU A 708 2.49 17.27 26.63
C GLU A 708 3.81 17.22 25.83
N TRP A 709 3.75 17.44 24.52
CA TRP A 709 4.93 17.68 23.68
C TRP A 709 5.65 19.00 24.04
N GLU A 710 4.92 20.11 24.17
CA GLU A 710 5.47 21.44 24.48
C GLU A 710 6.09 21.46 25.89
N ARG A 711 5.55 20.68 26.84
CA ARG A 711 6.15 20.44 28.16
C ARG A 711 7.58 19.92 28.04
N GLU A 712 7.79 18.86 27.26
CA GLU A 712 9.13 18.29 27.13
C GLU A 712 10.04 19.11 26.21
N PHE A 713 9.50 19.70 25.15
CA PHE A 713 10.21 20.64 24.28
C PHE A 713 10.77 21.84 25.06
N ASN A 714 10.00 22.42 25.98
CA ASN A 714 10.49 23.47 26.88
C ASN A 714 11.64 22.96 27.78
N GLY A 715 11.62 21.70 28.19
CA GLY A 715 12.75 21.02 28.83
C GLY A 715 13.99 20.94 27.94
N PHE A 716 13.84 20.60 26.66
CA PHE A 716 14.93 20.60 25.69
C PHE A 716 15.46 22.01 25.39
N VAL A 717 14.60 23.03 25.36
CA VAL A 717 14.98 24.45 25.23
C VAL A 717 15.80 24.91 26.44
N ALA A 718 15.37 24.58 27.66
CA ALA A 718 16.06 24.96 28.89
C ALA A 718 17.45 24.30 29.03
N ASN A 719 17.63 23.07 28.53
CA ASN A 719 18.86 22.29 28.69
C ASN A 719 19.79 22.31 27.45
N GLY A 720 19.33 22.80 26.29
CA GLY A 720 20.12 22.76 25.04
C GLY A 720 20.19 21.36 24.41
N GLN A 721 19.13 20.55 24.54
CA GLN A 721 19.12 19.10 24.27
C GLN A 721 18.01 18.64 23.31
N MET A 722 17.62 19.45 22.31
CA MET A 722 16.62 19.05 21.32
C MET A 722 17.06 17.78 20.54
N PRO A 723 16.19 16.76 20.39
CA PRO A 723 16.46 15.59 19.55
C PRO A 723 16.78 15.96 18.10
N SER A 724 17.63 15.18 17.43
CA SER A 724 17.89 15.35 16.00
C SER A 724 16.69 14.94 15.13
N LEU A 725 15.95 13.93 15.56
CA LEU A 725 14.69 13.51 14.96
C LEU A 725 13.60 13.38 16.04
N THR A 726 12.52 14.13 15.88
CA THR A 726 11.30 14.03 16.68
C THR A 726 10.18 13.48 15.80
N LEU A 727 9.54 12.40 16.25
CA LEU A 727 8.36 11.81 15.61
C LEU A 727 7.11 12.22 16.41
N LEU A 728 6.07 12.75 15.77
CA LEU A 728 4.88 13.30 16.45
C LEU A 728 3.58 12.96 15.71
N ARG A 729 2.69 12.15 16.30
CA ARG A 729 1.36 11.85 15.74
C ARG A 729 0.33 12.84 16.29
N LEU A 730 -0.40 13.53 15.40
CA LEU A 730 -1.52 14.42 15.76
C LEU A 730 -2.76 14.00 14.94
N PRO A 731 -3.60 13.07 15.45
CA PRO A 731 -4.58 12.36 14.63
C PRO A 731 -6.04 12.82 14.73
N HIS A 732 -6.36 13.95 15.37
CA HIS A 732 -7.76 14.31 15.61
C HIS A 732 -8.49 14.78 14.33
N ASP A 733 -7.75 15.04 13.25
CA ASP A 733 -8.28 15.29 11.92
C ASP A 733 -8.88 14.07 11.23
N HIS A 734 -8.59 12.82 11.65
CA HIS A 734 -9.37 11.63 11.29
C HIS A 734 -10.86 11.84 11.59
N THR A 735 -11.15 12.51 12.72
CA THR A 735 -12.47 12.76 13.33
C THR A 735 -13.21 11.49 13.78
N GLY A 736 -14.04 11.60 14.83
CA GLY A 736 -14.79 10.47 15.35
C GLY A 736 -15.26 10.63 16.79
N SER A 737 -15.69 9.53 17.41
CA SER A 737 -15.95 9.40 18.85
C SER A 737 -16.87 10.46 19.51
N TYR A 738 -17.69 11.17 18.73
CA TYR A 738 -18.45 12.37 19.12
C TYR A 738 -19.27 12.29 20.42
N SER A 739 -19.73 11.12 20.84
CA SER A 739 -20.48 10.92 22.09
C SER A 739 -19.61 10.88 23.35
N SER A 740 -18.31 10.65 23.20
CA SER A 740 -17.30 10.49 24.25
C SER A 740 -16.13 11.45 24.12
N ALA A 741 -16.05 12.20 23.00
CA ALA A 741 -15.04 13.23 22.76
C ALA A 741 -15.05 14.29 23.88
N LEU A 742 -13.86 14.49 24.43
CA LEU A 742 -13.64 15.28 25.65
C LEU A 742 -13.66 16.79 25.35
N ASP A 743 -13.80 17.58 26.41
CA ASP A 743 -13.69 19.05 26.40
C ASP A 743 -14.53 19.80 25.35
N GLY A 744 -15.61 19.17 24.86
CA GLY A 744 -16.50 19.75 23.85
C GLY A 744 -15.95 19.69 22.42
N VAL A 745 -14.84 18.99 22.17
CA VAL A 745 -14.21 18.80 20.85
C VAL A 745 -14.97 17.72 20.05
N ASN A 746 -16.29 17.93 19.86
CA ASN A 746 -17.27 16.86 19.63
C ASN A 746 -18.10 16.99 18.34
N THR A 747 -17.54 17.65 17.34
CA THR A 747 -18.02 17.66 15.94
C THR A 747 -16.80 17.65 15.00
N PRO A 748 -16.90 17.16 13.75
CA PRO A 748 -15.75 17.08 12.84
C PRO A 748 -15.13 18.44 12.58
N GLU A 749 -15.92 19.52 12.56
CA GLU A 749 -15.42 20.89 12.44
C GLU A 749 -14.51 21.28 13.63
N ILE A 750 -14.88 20.88 14.86
CA ILE A 750 -14.13 21.25 16.07
C ILE A 750 -12.87 20.36 16.22
N GLN A 751 -12.95 19.07 15.87
CA GLN A 751 -11.79 18.16 15.88
C GLN A 751 -10.74 18.57 14.85
N MET A 752 -11.16 18.93 13.63
CA MET A 752 -10.28 19.50 12.61
C MET A 752 -9.65 20.83 13.05
N ALA A 753 -10.42 21.71 13.71
CA ALA A 753 -9.90 22.97 14.24
C ALA A 753 -8.91 22.81 15.42
N ASP A 754 -9.05 21.73 16.19
CA ASP A 754 -8.14 21.35 17.28
C ASP A 754 -6.80 20.84 16.71
N ASN A 755 -6.85 19.96 15.71
CA ASN A 755 -5.68 19.49 14.96
C ASN A 755 -4.94 20.64 14.26
N ASP A 756 -5.66 21.51 13.53
CA ASP A 756 -5.12 22.73 12.90
C ASP A 756 -4.31 23.59 13.88
N TYR A 757 -4.89 23.86 15.05
CA TYR A 757 -4.28 24.72 16.05
C TYR A 757 -3.10 24.02 16.76
N ALA A 758 -3.16 22.70 16.99
CA ALA A 758 -2.04 21.93 17.52
C ALA A 758 -0.83 21.94 16.57
N VAL A 759 -1.03 21.63 15.29
CA VAL A 759 0.03 21.71 14.25
C VAL A 759 0.60 23.13 14.16
N GLY A 760 -0.26 24.15 14.20
CA GLY A 760 0.15 25.55 14.24
C GLY A 760 0.95 25.93 15.49
N ARG A 761 0.62 25.36 16.66
CA ARG A 761 1.32 25.60 17.93
C ARG A 761 2.72 24.98 17.95
N VAL A 762 2.91 23.75 17.44
CA VAL A 762 4.26 23.16 17.27
C VAL A 762 5.16 24.07 16.42
N ALA A 763 4.64 24.59 15.31
CA ALA A 763 5.36 25.53 14.45
C ALA A 763 5.69 26.86 15.16
N GLN A 764 4.77 27.39 15.98
CA GLN A 764 4.98 28.58 16.79
C GLN A 764 6.00 28.37 17.92
N ALA A 765 5.97 27.22 18.61
CA ALA A 765 6.88 26.89 19.70
C ALA A 765 8.34 26.84 19.19
N VAL A 766 8.57 26.17 18.05
CA VAL A 766 9.89 26.16 17.40
C VAL A 766 10.29 27.57 16.95
N ALA A 767 9.40 28.34 16.30
CA ALA A 767 9.68 29.70 15.83
C ALA A 767 10.14 30.67 16.94
N ASN A 768 9.61 30.49 18.15
CA ASN A 768 9.93 31.31 19.32
C ASN A 768 11.10 30.77 20.15
N SER A 769 11.68 29.63 19.75
CA SER A 769 12.77 28.96 20.48
C SER A 769 14.17 29.32 19.93
N PRO A 770 15.25 29.00 20.67
CA PRO A 770 16.62 29.06 20.14
C PRO A 770 16.86 28.18 18.90
N TYR A 771 16.03 27.16 18.67
CA TYR A 771 16.17 26.19 17.57
C TYR A 771 15.55 26.66 16.25
N ALA A 772 14.91 27.84 16.22
CA ALA A 772 14.31 28.40 14.99
C ALA A 772 15.32 28.52 13.82
N ALA A 773 16.62 28.61 14.09
CA ALA A 773 17.65 28.74 13.05
C ALA A 773 18.11 27.40 12.43
N ASP A 774 17.81 26.26 13.07
CA ASP A 774 18.35 24.94 12.72
C ASP A 774 17.37 23.75 12.88
N THR A 775 16.06 24.03 13.04
CA THR A 775 14.97 23.04 12.96
C THR A 775 14.15 23.18 11.68
N LEU A 776 13.91 22.07 10.98
CA LEU A 776 12.80 21.96 10.02
C LEU A 776 11.64 21.15 10.62
N ILE A 777 10.42 21.48 10.23
CA ILE A 777 9.23 20.67 10.50
C ILE A 777 8.65 20.22 9.17
N PHE A 778 8.36 18.93 9.07
CA PHE A 778 7.67 18.30 7.95
C PHE A 778 6.35 17.75 8.48
N VAL A 779 5.26 17.97 7.75
CA VAL A 779 3.90 17.51 8.08
C VAL A 779 3.30 16.84 6.86
N VAL A 780 2.72 15.67 7.05
CA VAL A 780 2.07 14.86 6.02
C VAL A 780 0.95 14.03 6.66
N GLU A 781 0.03 13.52 5.85
CA GLU A 781 -0.94 12.51 6.31
C GLU A 781 -0.26 11.12 6.31
N ASP A 782 -0.87 10.12 6.94
CA ASP A 782 -0.47 8.74 6.69
C ASP A 782 -0.95 8.25 5.31
N ASP A 783 -2.16 8.65 4.91
CA ASP A 783 -2.78 8.37 3.60
C ASP A 783 -3.87 9.41 3.22
N ALA A 784 -4.65 9.16 2.15
CA ALA A 784 -5.76 10.04 1.72
C ALA A 784 -7.17 9.36 1.64
N GLN A 785 -7.23 8.04 1.74
CA GLN A 785 -8.39 7.14 1.88
C GLN A 785 -9.58 7.29 0.89
N ASP A 786 -10.43 8.29 1.09
CA ASP A 786 -11.78 8.43 0.48
C ASP A 786 -12.32 9.88 0.58
N GLY A 787 -11.47 10.84 0.91
CA GLY A 787 -11.78 12.27 0.77
C GLY A 787 -11.84 12.64 -0.72
N PRO A 788 -12.69 13.60 -1.15
CA PRO A 788 -12.78 13.96 -2.56
C PRO A 788 -11.65 14.89 -3.03
N ASP A 789 -11.07 14.63 -4.20
CA ASP A 789 -10.07 15.45 -4.88
C ASP A 789 -10.28 15.49 -6.41
N HIS A 790 -10.06 16.65 -7.03
CA HIS A 790 -10.28 16.82 -8.47
C HIS A 790 -9.12 16.33 -9.37
N VAL A 791 -8.00 15.86 -8.79
CA VAL A 791 -6.80 15.43 -9.51
C VAL A 791 -6.55 13.92 -9.38
N ASP A 792 -6.42 13.41 -8.15
CA ASP A 792 -6.24 11.98 -7.84
C ASP A 792 -6.61 11.70 -6.38
N ALA A 793 -7.16 10.52 -6.09
CA ALA A 793 -7.53 10.10 -4.74
C ALA A 793 -6.36 10.09 -3.74
N HIS A 794 -5.10 9.97 -4.19
CA HIS A 794 -3.92 10.08 -3.31
C HIS A 794 -3.48 11.54 -3.05
N ARG A 795 -4.06 12.56 -3.71
CA ARG A 795 -3.53 13.92 -3.64
C ARG A 795 -3.92 14.59 -2.32
N SER A 796 -2.92 15.03 -1.57
CA SER A 796 -3.01 15.19 -0.11
C SER A 796 -2.40 16.49 0.39
N THR A 797 -2.54 16.78 1.69
CA THR A 797 -1.90 17.95 2.30
C THR A 797 -0.48 17.64 2.78
N ALA A 798 0.44 18.57 2.52
CA ALA A 798 1.80 18.49 3.04
C ALA A 798 2.33 19.89 3.35
N PHE A 799 3.10 20.01 4.43
CA PHE A 799 3.70 21.27 4.86
C PHE A 799 5.18 21.06 5.18
N VAL A 800 6.01 21.97 4.70
CA VAL A 800 7.42 22.09 5.11
C VAL A 800 7.61 23.48 5.69
N ILE A 801 8.20 23.55 6.88
CA ILE A 801 8.18 24.73 7.74
C ILE A 801 9.57 24.91 8.34
N GLY A 802 10.07 26.14 8.39
CA GLY A 802 11.32 26.46 9.07
C GLY A 802 12.23 27.42 8.29
N PRO A 803 13.53 27.49 8.64
CA PRO A 803 14.50 28.32 7.96
C PRO A 803 14.86 27.69 6.61
N TYR A 804 15.19 28.54 5.63
CA TYR A 804 15.51 28.17 4.25
C TYR A 804 14.36 27.56 3.44
N VAL A 805 13.15 27.45 3.98
CA VAL A 805 11.94 27.16 3.21
C VAL A 805 11.50 28.42 2.46
N LYS A 806 11.11 28.30 1.18
CA LYS A 806 10.57 29.42 0.39
C LYS A 806 9.30 29.98 1.05
N GLN A 807 9.16 31.30 1.04
CA GLN A 807 7.98 31.98 1.57
C GLN A 807 7.11 32.55 0.45
N ASN A 808 5.79 32.49 0.66
CA ASN A 808 4.75 32.91 -0.28
C ASN A 808 4.90 32.30 -1.69
N ALA A 809 5.18 31.00 -1.77
CA ALA A 809 5.40 30.27 -3.01
C ALA A 809 4.31 29.21 -3.28
N VAL A 810 4.20 28.79 -4.55
CA VAL A 810 3.50 27.57 -4.97
C VAL A 810 4.53 26.67 -5.63
N VAL A 811 4.50 25.36 -5.34
CA VAL A 811 5.38 24.36 -5.95
C VAL A 811 4.51 23.21 -6.44
N SER A 812 4.36 23.16 -7.75
CA SER A 812 3.57 22.14 -8.47
C SER A 812 4.42 20.99 -9.03
N THR A 813 5.69 20.89 -8.60
CA THR A 813 6.52 19.71 -8.81
C THR A 813 5.85 18.52 -8.14
N HIS A 814 5.67 17.41 -8.87
CA HIS A 814 5.07 16.21 -8.30
C HIS A 814 6.00 15.64 -7.24
N TYR A 815 5.52 15.58 -6.00
CA TYR A 815 6.24 15.04 -4.86
C TYR A 815 5.35 14.08 -4.08
N THR A 816 5.99 13.13 -3.41
CA THR A 816 5.29 12.09 -2.63
C THR A 816 5.88 11.92 -1.23
N THR A 817 5.26 11.09 -0.40
CA THR A 817 5.81 10.62 0.89
C THR A 817 7.27 10.19 0.74
N VAL A 818 7.61 9.45 -0.33
CA VAL A 818 9.00 9.02 -0.62
C VAL A 818 9.95 10.20 -0.83
N ASN A 819 9.53 11.26 -1.55
CA ASN A 819 10.36 12.47 -1.71
C ASN A 819 10.53 13.23 -0.40
N MET A 820 9.51 13.24 0.47
CA MET A 820 9.60 13.84 1.80
C MET A 820 10.61 13.07 2.67
N ILE A 821 10.52 11.75 2.73
CA ILE A 821 11.47 10.90 3.47
C ILE A 821 12.89 11.05 2.92
N ARG A 822 13.09 11.07 1.59
CA ARG A 822 14.40 11.38 0.98
C ARG A 822 14.92 12.76 1.36
N THR A 823 14.04 13.75 1.55
CA THR A 823 14.44 15.08 2.01
C THR A 823 14.90 15.05 3.47
N ILE A 824 14.21 14.31 4.35
CA ILE A 824 14.58 14.18 5.76
C ILE A 824 15.90 13.40 5.90
N THR A 825 16.09 12.30 5.16
CA THR A 825 17.35 11.54 5.17
C THR A 825 18.53 12.39 4.65
N GLU A 826 18.37 13.12 3.54
CA GLU A 826 19.40 14.04 3.05
C GLU A 826 19.69 15.19 4.03
N VAL A 827 18.69 15.79 4.66
CA VAL A 827 18.86 16.91 5.60
C VAL A 827 19.63 16.48 6.84
N LEU A 828 19.26 15.35 7.46
CA LEU A 828 19.93 14.82 8.66
C LEU A 828 21.24 14.08 8.34
N GLY A 829 21.52 13.77 7.07
CA GLY A 829 22.72 13.02 6.66
C GLY A 829 22.63 11.52 6.98
N LEU A 830 21.42 10.96 6.89
CA LEU A 830 21.16 9.55 7.09
C LEU A 830 21.54 8.73 5.84
N ASP A 831 21.76 7.43 6.07
CA ASP A 831 21.74 6.42 5.02
C ASP A 831 20.30 6.20 4.50
N HIS A 832 20.14 5.73 3.27
CA HIS A 832 18.81 5.51 2.68
C HIS A 832 18.08 4.34 3.34
N LEU A 833 16.74 4.39 3.32
CA LEU A 833 15.89 3.40 3.99
C LEU A 833 15.71 2.15 3.12
N GLY A 834 15.47 2.37 1.83
CA GLY A 834 15.18 1.36 0.83
C GLY A 834 15.53 1.81 -0.58
N LEU A 835 15.16 1.00 -1.56
CA LEU A 835 15.41 1.30 -2.98
C LEU A 835 14.64 2.55 -3.45
N PHE A 836 13.47 2.80 -2.85
CA PHE A 836 12.58 3.90 -3.20
C PHE A 836 13.15 5.28 -2.86
N ASP A 837 13.52 5.56 -1.61
CA ASP A 837 14.11 6.85 -1.27
C ASP A 837 15.50 7.00 -1.90
N ALA A 838 16.26 5.92 -2.07
CA ALA A 838 17.57 5.93 -2.73
C ALA A 838 17.55 6.38 -4.21
N THR A 839 16.55 5.98 -5.02
CA THR A 839 16.47 6.36 -6.44
C THR A 839 15.62 7.60 -6.72
N GLN A 840 14.95 8.15 -5.71
CA GLN A 840 14.14 9.37 -5.83
C GLN A 840 14.90 10.65 -5.47
N GLY A 841 14.41 11.78 -6.01
CA GLY A 841 14.95 13.11 -5.71
C GLY A 841 14.39 13.70 -4.40
N PRO A 842 15.18 14.49 -3.64
CA PRO A 842 14.66 15.29 -2.53
C PRO A 842 13.85 16.50 -3.02
N MET A 843 13.04 17.09 -2.13
CA MET A 843 12.10 18.19 -2.42
C MET A 843 12.79 19.56 -2.55
N THR A 844 13.78 19.67 -3.43
CA THR A 844 14.67 20.84 -3.53
C THR A 844 13.97 22.12 -3.98
N ASP A 845 12.85 22.02 -4.71
CA ASP A 845 12.02 23.16 -5.09
C ASP A 845 11.34 23.84 -3.89
N VAL A 846 11.33 23.24 -2.71
CA VAL A 846 10.78 23.85 -1.48
C VAL A 846 11.72 24.90 -0.89
N PHE A 847 13.02 24.88 -1.22
CA PHE A 847 14.05 25.63 -0.47
C PHE A 847 14.62 26.87 -1.19
N ASP A 848 14.90 27.91 -0.41
CA ASP A 848 15.79 29.02 -0.75
C ASP A 848 16.83 29.19 0.36
N LEU A 849 18.10 28.94 0.05
CA LEU A 849 19.22 29.01 1.01
C LEU A 849 19.48 30.42 1.57
N ASN A 850 18.85 31.46 1.01
CA ASN A 850 18.87 32.83 1.52
C ASN A 850 17.78 33.09 2.58
N GLN A 851 16.67 32.36 2.56
CA GLN A 851 15.47 32.54 3.40
C GLN A 851 15.67 32.02 4.85
N SER A 852 16.82 32.34 5.45
CA SER A 852 17.24 31.94 6.80
C SER A 852 16.32 32.39 7.94
N LYS A 853 15.47 33.41 7.72
CA LYS A 853 14.56 33.97 8.72
C LYS A 853 13.13 33.59 8.42
N TRP A 854 12.40 33.20 9.46
CA TRP A 854 10.98 32.92 9.44
C TRP A 854 10.38 33.27 10.80
N SER A 855 9.06 33.26 10.86
CA SER A 855 8.27 33.42 12.08
C SER A 855 6.88 32.87 11.79
N PHE A 856 6.27 32.16 12.73
CA PHE A 856 4.89 31.72 12.61
C PHE A 856 4.12 32.08 13.87
N LYS A 857 2.82 32.37 13.72
CA LYS A 857 1.88 32.46 14.83
C LYS A 857 0.71 31.54 14.56
N ALA A 858 0.43 30.65 15.50
CA ALA A 858 -0.77 29.82 15.49
C ALA A 858 -2.03 30.70 15.57
N VAL A 859 -3.09 30.27 14.91
CA VAL A 859 -4.40 30.92 14.94
C VAL A 859 -5.44 29.85 15.26
N ALA A 860 -6.16 29.99 16.35
CA ALA A 860 -7.26 29.08 16.68
C ALA A 860 -8.50 29.48 15.87
N SER A 861 -9.25 28.49 15.37
CA SER A 861 -10.58 28.75 14.80
C SER A 861 -11.53 29.34 15.86
N GLY A 862 -12.47 30.18 15.43
CA GLY A 862 -13.60 30.63 16.27
C GLY A 862 -14.46 29.49 16.81
N LEU A 863 -14.36 28.29 16.23
CA LEU A 863 -14.97 27.05 16.72
C LEU A 863 -14.50 26.68 18.13
N LEU A 864 -13.19 26.79 18.40
CA LEU A 864 -12.60 26.39 19.69
C LEU A 864 -13.06 27.28 20.86
N ALA A 865 -13.58 28.49 20.58
CA ALA A 865 -14.01 29.47 21.58
C ALA A 865 -15.17 29.02 22.50
N ASN A 866 -15.79 27.87 22.23
CA ASN A 866 -16.90 27.30 23.01
C ASN A 866 -16.58 25.90 23.54
N THR A 867 -15.33 25.43 23.40
CA THR A 867 -14.82 24.20 24.01
C THR A 867 -14.47 24.43 25.48
N GLN A 868 -13.94 23.42 26.17
CA GLN A 868 -13.36 23.53 27.50
C GLN A 868 -11.82 23.59 27.45
N LEU A 869 -11.22 23.47 26.26
CA LEU A 869 -9.78 23.61 26.04
C LEU A 869 -9.31 25.01 26.50
N PRO A 870 -8.17 25.14 27.20
CA PRO A 870 -7.65 26.41 27.69
C PRO A 870 -6.94 27.23 26.58
N VAL A 871 -7.58 27.36 25.41
CA VAL A 871 -7.06 28.10 24.25
C VAL A 871 -6.91 29.59 24.59
N PRO A 872 -5.72 30.21 24.39
CA PRO A 872 -5.50 31.64 24.59
C PRO A 872 -6.46 32.50 23.75
N SER A 873 -7.24 33.36 24.41
CA SER A 873 -8.24 34.20 23.74
C SER A 873 -7.66 35.21 22.74
N GLY A 874 -6.36 35.51 22.81
CA GLY A 874 -5.62 36.32 21.83
C GLY A 874 -5.20 35.59 20.56
N ASP A 875 -5.43 34.27 20.48
CA ASP A 875 -5.11 33.44 19.31
C ASP A 875 -6.37 33.05 18.52
N ILE A 876 -7.55 33.20 19.11
CA ILE A 876 -8.85 32.89 18.50
C ILE A 876 -9.21 33.90 17.41
N LYS A 877 -9.43 33.40 16.20
CA LYS A 877 -9.94 34.15 15.04
C LYS A 877 -11.33 34.71 15.36
N THR A 878 -11.45 36.04 15.48
CA THR A 878 -12.64 36.72 16.03
C THR A 878 -13.91 36.64 15.16
N ALA A 879 -13.85 36.01 13.98
CA ALA A 879 -15.01 35.74 13.16
C ALA A 879 -15.78 34.55 13.75
N ALA A 880 -17.05 34.77 14.13
CA ALA A 880 -17.88 33.78 14.80
C ALA A 880 -18.39 32.66 13.85
N PHE A 881 -17.47 31.79 13.43
CA PHE A 881 -17.79 30.52 12.77
C PHE A 881 -18.36 29.51 13.79
N LYS A 882 -19.20 28.58 13.33
CA LYS A 882 -19.92 27.61 14.17
C LYS A 882 -20.09 26.29 13.41
N PRO A 883 -20.14 25.13 14.11
CA PRO A 883 -20.47 23.86 13.47
C PRO A 883 -21.83 23.93 12.77
N THR A 884 -21.94 23.30 11.60
CA THR A 884 -23.21 23.13 10.88
C THR A 884 -24.16 22.26 11.71
N HIS A 885 -23.61 21.28 12.43
CA HIS A 885 -24.32 20.35 13.30
C HIS A 885 -23.56 20.12 14.62
N GLY A 886 -24.27 20.10 15.76
CA GLY A 886 -23.67 19.84 17.09
C GLY A 886 -23.71 18.37 17.49
N MET A 887 -22.87 17.98 18.48
CA MET A 887 -22.70 16.64 19.07
C MET A 887 -23.88 15.66 18.94
N ARG A 888 -25.10 16.06 19.33
CA ARG A 888 -26.30 15.18 19.29
C ARG A 888 -26.67 14.72 17.88
N TYR A 889 -26.40 15.50 16.85
CA TYR A 889 -26.57 15.07 15.46
C TYR A 889 -25.53 14.00 15.12
N TRP A 890 -24.24 14.31 15.32
CA TRP A 890 -23.16 13.42 14.91
C TRP A 890 -23.21 12.08 15.64
N ALA A 891 -23.42 12.08 16.97
CA ALA A 891 -23.62 10.86 17.77
C ALA A 891 -24.93 10.10 17.49
N LEU A 892 -25.88 10.68 16.73
CA LEU A 892 -27.03 9.95 16.17
C LEU A 892 -26.73 9.42 14.77
N ALA A 893 -25.99 10.18 13.96
CA ALA A 893 -25.66 9.86 12.58
C ALA A 893 -24.63 8.72 12.50
N THR A 894 -23.58 8.74 13.33
CA THR A 894 -22.52 7.71 13.36
C THR A 894 -22.81 6.55 14.30
N ARG A 895 -24.05 6.43 14.80
CA ARG A 895 -24.43 5.40 15.78
C ARG A 895 -24.20 3.99 15.22
N GLY A 896 -23.21 3.29 15.79
CA GLY A 896 -22.85 1.92 15.41
C GLY A 896 -21.63 1.82 14.50
N MET A 897 -20.99 2.94 14.14
CA MET A 897 -19.61 2.96 13.66
C MET A 897 -18.65 2.76 14.84
N ASP A 898 -17.52 2.10 14.59
CA ASP A 898 -16.44 1.95 15.56
C ASP A 898 -15.34 2.99 15.27
N PHE A 899 -14.88 3.68 16.30
CA PHE A 899 -13.80 4.68 16.27
C PHE A 899 -12.73 4.34 17.32
N SER A 900 -12.73 3.13 17.87
CA SER A 900 -11.84 2.69 18.95
C SER A 900 -10.40 2.41 18.50
N VAL A 901 -10.21 2.30 17.19
CA VAL A 901 -8.97 2.16 16.43
C VAL A 901 -9.24 2.79 15.05
N GLU A 902 -8.19 3.28 14.43
CA GLU A 902 -7.99 3.65 13.04
C GLU A 902 -8.84 2.78 12.07
N ASP A 903 -9.50 3.43 11.11
CA ASP A 903 -10.22 2.84 9.97
C ASP A 903 -11.31 1.78 10.26
N ARG A 904 -11.62 1.46 11.53
CA ARG A 904 -12.64 0.44 11.90
C ARG A 904 -14.10 0.84 11.60
N LEU A 905 -14.34 1.86 10.80
CA LEU A 905 -15.66 2.34 10.39
C LEU A 905 -16.00 1.93 8.94
N ASP A 906 -17.23 2.15 8.50
CA ASP A 906 -17.53 2.07 7.07
C ASP A 906 -17.20 3.42 6.43
N ALA A 907 -15.96 3.57 5.94
CA ALA A 907 -15.43 4.84 5.42
C ALA A 907 -16.34 5.47 4.37
N VAL A 908 -16.88 4.66 3.46
CA VAL A 908 -17.77 5.10 2.39
C VAL A 908 -19.08 5.66 2.91
N ALA A 909 -19.65 5.03 3.95
CA ALA A 909 -20.82 5.57 4.63
C ALA A 909 -20.46 6.81 5.46
N TYR A 910 -19.23 6.89 5.98
CA TYR A 910 -18.74 7.98 6.81
C TYR A 910 -18.43 9.26 6.02
N ASN A 911 -17.68 9.22 4.93
CA ASN A 911 -17.40 10.40 4.10
C ASN A 911 -18.67 10.98 3.45
N LYS A 912 -19.61 10.13 3.02
CA LYS A 912 -20.94 10.57 2.57
C LYS A 912 -21.77 11.24 3.68
N LEU A 913 -21.50 10.90 4.93
CA LEU A 913 -22.16 11.44 6.12
C LEU A 913 -21.48 12.73 6.63
N LEU A 914 -20.15 12.81 6.58
CA LEU A 914 -19.36 14.03 6.78
C LEU A 914 -19.82 15.09 5.77
N TRP A 915 -19.67 14.83 4.47
CA TRP A 915 -20.09 15.77 3.42
C TRP A 915 -21.52 16.25 3.59
N LYS A 916 -22.46 15.33 3.84
CA LYS A 916 -23.88 15.67 4.02
C LYS A 916 -24.12 16.62 5.20
N GLY A 917 -23.38 16.44 6.30
CA GLY A 917 -23.50 17.27 7.50
C GLY A 917 -22.68 18.56 7.46
N LEU A 918 -21.53 18.57 6.79
CA LEU A 918 -20.64 19.72 6.63
C LEU A 918 -21.13 20.65 5.52
N MET A 919 -21.30 20.11 4.30
CA MET A 919 -21.60 20.85 3.08
C MET A 919 -23.08 21.27 2.94
N SER A 920 -23.80 21.42 4.07
CA SER A 920 -25.13 22.05 4.14
C SER A 920 -26.16 21.47 3.16
N GLY A 921 -26.12 20.16 2.91
CA GLY A 921 -27.04 19.48 1.99
C GLY A 921 -26.74 19.68 0.50
N ARG A 922 -25.56 20.18 0.11
CA ARG A 922 -25.03 19.95 -1.25
C ARG A 922 -25.07 18.44 -1.55
N ALA A 923 -25.47 18.06 -2.76
CA ALA A 923 -25.34 16.67 -3.19
C ALA A 923 -23.87 16.21 -3.05
N TYR A 924 -23.66 14.93 -2.70
CA TYR A 924 -22.31 14.35 -2.67
C TYR A 924 -21.63 14.57 -4.03
N PRO A 925 -20.31 14.77 -4.09
CA PRO A 925 -19.61 14.89 -5.36
C PRO A 925 -19.85 13.63 -6.19
N VAL A 926 -20.48 13.78 -7.36
CA VAL A 926 -20.81 12.70 -8.29
C VAL A 926 -20.27 13.01 -9.68
N ARG A 927 -19.98 11.94 -10.41
CA ARG A 927 -19.41 11.90 -11.77
C ARG A 927 -19.92 13.02 -12.68
N VAL A 928 -18.99 13.69 -13.36
CA VAL A 928 -19.26 14.76 -14.32
C VAL A 928 -20.05 14.21 -15.52
N GLY A 929 -21.37 14.25 -15.38
CA GLY A 929 -22.31 13.64 -16.32
C GLY A 929 -23.78 13.82 -15.92
N GLU A 930 -24.08 14.01 -14.63
CA GLU A 930 -25.45 14.31 -14.15
C GLU A 930 -25.79 15.82 -14.11
N ARG A 931 -24.80 16.72 -14.19
CA ARG A 931 -25.07 18.16 -14.30
C ARG A 931 -25.56 18.50 -15.71
N ALA A 932 -26.85 18.83 -15.84
CA ALA A 932 -27.34 19.60 -16.97
C ALA A 932 -26.53 20.90 -17.08
N ALA A 933 -26.10 21.26 -18.30
CA ALA A 933 -25.13 22.34 -18.47
C ALA A 933 -25.68 23.68 -17.96
N PRO A 934 -24.93 24.42 -17.11
CA PRO A 934 -25.29 25.80 -16.83
C PRO A 934 -25.17 26.60 -18.12
N HIS A 935 -26.19 27.41 -18.43
CA HIS A 935 -26.12 28.34 -19.55
C HIS A 935 -24.90 29.27 -19.36
N ARG A 936 -23.93 29.19 -20.28
CA ARG A 936 -23.00 30.30 -20.47
C ARG A 936 -23.82 31.53 -20.87
N ARG A 937 -23.51 32.66 -20.24
CA ARG A 937 -23.68 33.95 -20.89
C ARG A 937 -22.41 34.19 -21.68
N ASP A 938 -22.55 34.41 -22.97
CA ASP A 938 -21.44 34.80 -23.84
C ASP A 938 -21.36 36.32 -23.80
N ASP A 939 -20.47 36.86 -22.95
CA ASP A 939 -20.14 38.29 -22.86
C ASP A 939 -18.74 38.51 -23.48
N ASP A 940 -18.61 38.29 -24.80
CA ASP A 940 -17.42 38.62 -25.60
C ASP A 940 -17.68 39.91 -26.41
N ASP A 941 -17.19 41.05 -25.91
CA ASP A 941 -17.16 42.33 -26.63
C ASP A 941 -15.75 42.60 -27.20
N ASP A 942 -15.69 43.39 -28.28
CA ASP A 942 -14.48 43.94 -28.92
C ASP A 942 -13.34 43.00 -29.37
N VAL A 943 -13.47 42.46 -30.60
CA VAL A 943 -12.57 42.88 -31.70
C VAL A 943 -13.34 42.97 -33.04
N LYS A 944 -13.46 44.18 -33.61
CA LYS A 944 -13.83 44.38 -35.04
C LYS A 944 -12.94 45.43 -35.71
N VAL A 945 -11.98 44.98 -36.53
CA VAL A 945 -11.12 45.87 -37.34
C VAL A 945 -11.03 45.39 -38.79
N SER A 946 -11.83 46.01 -39.67
CA SER A 946 -11.75 45.93 -41.15
C SER A 946 -11.97 44.54 -41.79
N GLN A 947 -12.56 44.37 -42.97
CA GLN A 947 -12.67 45.27 -44.12
C GLN A 947 -14.05 45.14 -44.81
N ALA A 948 -14.51 46.20 -45.49
CA ALA A 948 -15.69 46.16 -46.35
C ALA A 948 -15.57 47.13 -47.55
N ARG A 949 -15.53 46.58 -48.77
CA ARG A 949 -15.64 47.19 -50.14
C ARG A 949 -15.04 46.19 -51.15
N SER A 950 -15.46 46.06 -52.42
CA SER A 950 -16.66 46.51 -53.17
C SER A 950 -16.55 45.96 -54.62
N ALA A 951 -17.61 45.78 -55.43
CA ALA A 951 -19.05 46.02 -55.21
C ALA A 951 -19.82 44.68 -55.23
N ALA A 952 -20.84 44.34 -56.04
CA ALA A 952 -21.60 44.96 -57.14
C ALA A 952 -23.02 44.32 -57.19
N HIS A 953 -24.05 44.88 -57.82
CA HIS A 953 -24.18 46.08 -58.66
C HIS A 953 -25.24 47.05 -58.12
N GLY A 954 -25.12 48.33 -58.48
CA GLY A 954 -26.02 49.43 -58.10
C GLY A 954 -25.34 50.77 -58.34
#